data_AF-A0A5B9PMT5-F1
#
_entry.id   AF-A0A5B9PMT5-F1
#
_cell.length_a   1.000
_cell.length_b   1.000
_cell.length_c   1.000
_cell.angle_alpha   90.00
_cell.angle_beta   90.00
_cell.angle_gamma   90.00
#
_symmetry.space_group_name_H-M   'P 1'
#
loop_
_entity.id
_entity.type
_entity.pdbx_description
1 polymer ?
#
loop_
_entity_poly.entity_id
_entity_poly.type
_entity_poly.pdbx_seq_one_letter_code
_entity_poly.pdbx_strand_id
1 'polypeptide(L)'
;MNSWHLAIQSFKHYLPVNLAIALGVAAATAVLTGALLVGDSMRTSLRDLTLDRLGETDDLLISRGFFDQSSMRPDNNQELAAFWDQSVPAILFNNGTVETQDSSQSGIQRAANVNVFGVPNEFWQLDTSGISVNELSGDTAIINRALADQLGIADSESASPVTLRIPKPTQLPAESALGAKRDLIESLVGIEVVQILPNEGLAGFSMHQSQLDSPNIFVPVQMLQDSLSRSALRHKSSSEQVNVSFLGRTDANRAAAADFQNVLRELPRTLEDEGISLKRVTQTFESDGQSATVFDYWTLSSEQLVLLPAVVSAIEETFPGAKPVFTYLANDIRKSDSESGIPFSMIAAIDIDDAFPLRDVDGQRIQPPSEDEIVINEWAANDIDVDVGDSLTIAWFDPETTHGKQTKQEATLVVSAIAALTEPYEAFEVRRRGEVVPAKFDTAPTLANDPNLTPEVPGVTDAESIENWDLPFETASKLRPSDDTYWENHRTTPKAFVSFATGQKLWSSRFGDVTSYRIPAKTERSEIQTRLLSAIAETKGASGFELITLRQNALTASSGSTPFDVLFLALSMFVIASGLILVSLLFRLTLQSRASEVGLLQAVGLPAKRVSGIWIREMLLVCILGAVLGILIGIGYAAAMIWGLKTWWVGAISKPIIDLHIGPVSILIGFVSGILICVGTIFWALRSLRRQSVRGMLAGRIDESASLPNRKSKKWMPVAIVSMLVLAVILSVLAINLSGDAQAGSFMGSGFCVLAAMLMFVYSMLERDGESNSATDLQQLALMSLRRNPLRSTLTIGLVAVASFLIAAVSSFRLTPTEQGTAGFDYVAQSSQPLFSNLSSADGQTELLDATLPPSTRVFGFRFKPGEDASCNNLYQSTQPRVLGATQDFIDSFNAEVPAFAWGGSVAESDAESANPWTMLNRSYDDGAIPVIIDKNTANYSLKIFAPGGDYVVHFDTGETVTFRVVGFLSNTILQGSLLVSEDSFVRAFPYLGGSRYFLIDSENETDSAQAVAVLEQQLGDEGFDARSAPRLLANFMSVQNTYLSTFQSLGALGLLLGTFGLAAVQIRNVLERKRELGLMRAVGFGKGRLAGMILIENGWLLGTGLVVGILAALCGTLPHYLFGDASVPWVALGGIFIAIFAIGIVASLLATRILSQMNLLDSLKA
;
A
#
# COMPACT_ATOMS: atom_id res chain seq x y z
N MET A 1 13.80 38.12 -53.27
CA MET A 1 14.61 37.13 -52.53
C MET A 1 13.73 36.42 -51.52
N ASN A 2 13.64 35.09 -51.60
CA ASN A 2 12.91 34.32 -50.59
C ASN A 2 13.69 34.36 -49.28
N SER A 3 13.08 34.91 -48.23
CA SER A 3 13.62 34.95 -46.86
C SER A 3 14.09 33.59 -46.31
N TRP A 4 13.53 32.47 -46.77
CA TRP A 4 14.00 31.12 -46.43
C TRP A 4 15.33 30.76 -47.10
N HIS A 5 15.53 31.17 -48.35
CA HIS A 5 16.77 30.94 -49.07
C HIS A 5 17.95 31.66 -48.41
N LEU A 6 17.73 32.90 -47.96
CA LEU A 6 18.71 33.66 -47.19
C LEU A 6 19.01 33.02 -45.83
N ALA A 7 17.99 32.54 -45.12
CA ALA A 7 18.18 31.87 -43.84
C ALA A 7 19.03 30.60 -43.97
N ILE A 8 18.82 29.80 -45.02
CA ILE A 8 19.59 28.56 -45.26
C ILE A 8 21.04 28.88 -45.65
N GLN A 9 21.28 29.89 -46.48
CA GLN A 9 22.65 30.31 -46.83
C GLN A 9 23.40 30.88 -45.62
N SER A 10 22.71 31.69 -44.81
CA SER A 10 23.22 32.23 -43.55
C SER A 10 23.59 31.11 -42.58
N PHE A 11 22.70 30.11 -42.44
CA PHE A 11 22.94 28.93 -41.61
C PHE A 11 24.22 28.19 -42.01
N LYS A 12 24.42 27.92 -43.31
CA LYS A 12 25.59 27.22 -43.83
C LYS A 12 26.89 28.02 -43.65
N HIS A 13 26.83 29.34 -43.82
CA HIS A 13 28.01 30.19 -43.68
C HIS A 13 28.50 30.25 -42.22
N TYR A 14 27.57 30.30 -41.27
CA TYR A 14 27.85 30.40 -39.83
C TYR A 14 27.75 29.08 -39.08
N LEU A 15 28.00 27.95 -39.77
CA LEU A 15 27.79 26.60 -39.25
C LEU A 15 28.42 26.35 -37.87
N PRO A 16 29.69 26.71 -37.58
CA PRO A 16 30.30 26.41 -36.28
C PRO A 16 29.59 27.06 -35.09
N VAL A 17 29.10 28.29 -35.29
CA VAL A 17 28.43 29.07 -34.25
C VAL A 17 26.99 28.60 -34.06
N ASN A 18 26.30 28.33 -35.17
CA ASN A 18 24.96 27.75 -35.17
C ASN A 18 24.96 26.35 -34.55
N LEU A 19 26.03 25.56 -34.73
CA LEU A 19 26.19 24.25 -34.11
C LEU A 19 26.37 24.36 -32.59
N ALA A 20 27.08 25.38 -32.08
CA ALA A 20 27.18 25.63 -30.64
C ALA A 20 25.81 25.96 -30.00
N ILE A 21 24.98 26.77 -30.69
CA ILE A 21 23.61 27.04 -30.24
C ILE A 21 22.76 25.77 -30.32
N ALA A 22 22.87 25.00 -31.40
CA ALA A 22 22.18 23.72 -31.56
C ALA A 22 22.53 22.76 -30.41
N LEU A 23 23.78 22.70 -29.95
CA LEU A 23 24.19 21.90 -28.79
C LEU A 23 23.54 22.39 -27.48
N GLY A 24 23.39 23.71 -27.29
CA GLY A 24 22.65 24.25 -26.14
C GLY A 24 21.16 23.88 -26.17
N VAL A 25 20.54 23.95 -27.36
CA VAL A 25 19.15 23.50 -27.56
C VAL A 25 19.04 21.99 -27.34
N ALA A 26 20.03 21.22 -27.82
CA ALA A 26 20.09 19.78 -27.62
C ALA A 26 20.15 19.42 -26.14
N ALA A 27 20.95 20.11 -25.32
CA ALA A 27 21.00 19.89 -23.87
C ALA A 27 19.64 20.14 -23.19
N ALA A 28 18.98 21.27 -23.48
CA ALA A 28 17.68 21.60 -22.90
C ALA A 28 16.58 20.59 -23.32
N THR A 29 16.61 20.16 -24.59
CA THR A 29 15.66 19.19 -25.13
C THR A 29 15.94 17.78 -24.60
N ALA A 30 17.21 17.39 -24.48
CA ALA A 30 17.62 16.08 -23.97
C ALA A 30 17.16 15.85 -22.54
N VAL A 31 17.29 16.86 -21.69
CA VAL A 31 16.84 16.77 -20.29
C VAL A 31 15.33 16.66 -20.21
N LEU A 32 14.59 17.44 -21.01
CA LEU A 32 13.13 17.40 -21.03
C LEU A 32 12.61 16.04 -21.55
N THR A 33 13.10 15.60 -22.71
CA THR A 33 12.74 14.29 -23.28
C THR A 33 13.16 13.15 -22.35
N GLY A 34 14.36 13.23 -21.77
CA GLY A 34 14.88 12.24 -20.83
C GLY A 34 13.99 12.08 -19.60
N ALA A 35 13.56 13.20 -18.97
CA ALA A 35 12.67 13.17 -17.82
C ALA A 35 11.32 12.50 -18.13
N LEU A 36 10.72 12.81 -19.29
CA LEU A 36 9.47 12.19 -19.74
C LEU A 36 9.64 10.69 -20.02
N LEU A 37 10.73 10.31 -20.70
CA LEU A 37 11.02 8.91 -21.01
C LEU A 37 11.27 8.06 -19.76
N VAL A 38 11.93 8.61 -18.73
CA VAL A 38 12.11 7.93 -17.45
C VAL A 38 10.76 7.69 -16.76
N GLY A 39 9.84 8.66 -16.80
CA GLY A 39 8.47 8.51 -16.28
C GLY A 39 7.66 7.44 -17.02
N ASP A 40 7.68 7.45 -18.35
CA ASP A 40 7.03 6.44 -19.19
C ASP A 40 7.60 5.04 -18.93
N SER A 41 8.93 4.94 -18.85
CA SER A 41 9.64 3.68 -18.56
C SER A 41 9.15 3.07 -17.25
N MET A 42 9.01 3.88 -16.21
CA MET A 42 8.55 3.39 -14.92
C MET A 42 7.10 2.89 -14.94
N ARG A 43 6.18 3.66 -15.54
CA ARG A 43 4.76 3.28 -15.63
C ARG A 43 4.57 2.02 -16.49
N THR A 44 5.26 1.96 -17.63
CA THR A 44 5.17 0.80 -18.52
C THR A 44 5.81 -0.43 -17.88
N SER A 45 6.94 -0.32 -17.19
CA SER A 45 7.53 -1.47 -16.50
C SER A 45 6.66 -2.03 -15.37
N LEU A 46 5.98 -1.17 -14.58
CA LEU A 46 5.01 -1.65 -13.59
C LEU A 46 3.83 -2.35 -14.26
N ARG A 47 3.30 -1.76 -15.34
CA ARG A 47 2.23 -2.38 -16.12
C ARG A 47 2.65 -3.72 -16.73
N ASP A 48 3.84 -3.81 -17.30
CA ASP A 48 4.34 -5.04 -17.93
C ASP A 48 4.58 -6.11 -16.88
N LEU A 49 5.15 -5.77 -15.71
CA LEU A 49 5.28 -6.67 -14.57
C LEU A 49 3.91 -7.18 -14.08
N THR A 50 2.90 -6.30 -14.06
CA THR A 50 1.53 -6.67 -13.69
C THR A 50 0.96 -7.69 -14.67
N LEU A 51 1.08 -7.42 -15.97
CA LEU A 51 0.56 -8.30 -17.01
C LEU A 51 1.28 -9.65 -17.04
N ASP A 52 2.60 -9.64 -16.84
CA ASP A 52 3.40 -10.86 -16.73
C ASP A 52 2.93 -11.74 -15.56
N ARG A 53 2.78 -11.16 -14.36
CA ARG A 53 2.38 -11.90 -13.16
C ARG A 53 0.93 -12.37 -13.14
N LEU A 54 0.04 -11.75 -13.92
CA LEU A 54 -1.36 -12.16 -14.03
C LEU A 54 -1.58 -13.22 -15.12
N GLY A 55 -0.71 -13.26 -16.13
CA GLY A 55 -0.93 -14.09 -17.31
C GLY A 55 -2.30 -13.81 -17.95
N GLU A 56 -3.00 -14.87 -18.34
CA GLU A 56 -4.37 -14.80 -18.90
C GLU A 56 -5.46 -14.57 -17.85
N THR A 57 -5.12 -14.47 -16.55
CA THR A 57 -6.10 -14.22 -15.47
C THR A 57 -6.66 -12.80 -15.54
N ASP A 58 -7.99 -12.69 -15.69
CA ASP A 58 -8.73 -11.43 -15.70
C ASP A 58 -9.40 -11.14 -14.35
N ASP A 59 -10.12 -12.14 -13.84
CA ASP A 59 -10.93 -12.03 -12.62
C ASP A 59 -10.64 -13.21 -11.67
N LEU A 60 -10.90 -13.03 -10.38
CA LEU A 60 -10.92 -14.10 -9.38
C LEU A 60 -12.31 -14.20 -8.78
N LEU A 61 -12.85 -15.41 -8.68
CA LEU A 61 -14.04 -15.69 -7.88
C LEU A 61 -13.60 -16.37 -6.59
N ILE A 62 -13.77 -15.71 -5.45
CA ILE A 62 -13.37 -16.20 -4.13
C ILE A 62 -14.64 -16.49 -3.30
N SER A 63 -14.60 -17.51 -2.45
CA SER A 63 -15.62 -17.77 -1.45
C SER A 63 -15.04 -17.69 -0.02
N ARG A 64 -15.87 -17.28 0.95
CA ARG A 64 -15.54 -17.35 2.39
C ARG A 64 -15.34 -18.80 2.87
N GLY A 65 -16.01 -19.74 2.22
CA GLY A 65 -15.90 -21.17 2.51
C GLY A 65 -15.32 -21.94 1.34
N PHE A 66 -15.54 -23.25 1.34
CA PHE A 66 -15.22 -24.11 0.22
C PHE A 66 -16.50 -24.45 -0.58
N PHE A 67 -16.34 -24.54 -1.90
CA PHE A 67 -17.38 -24.90 -2.85
C PHE A 67 -16.90 -25.98 -3.81
N ASP A 68 -17.85 -26.67 -4.45
CA ASP A 68 -17.54 -27.77 -5.36
C ASP A 68 -16.86 -27.29 -6.66
N GLN A 69 -15.73 -27.90 -7.03
CA GLN A 69 -14.96 -27.49 -8.20
C GLN A 69 -15.71 -27.68 -9.53
N SER A 70 -16.65 -28.64 -9.60
CA SER A 70 -17.35 -29.00 -10.84
C SER A 70 -18.32 -27.91 -11.28
N SER A 71 -18.85 -27.13 -10.33
CA SER A 71 -19.77 -26.02 -10.54
C SER A 71 -19.12 -24.83 -11.26
N MET A 72 -17.79 -24.73 -11.23
CA MET A 72 -17.04 -23.60 -11.82
C MET A 72 -16.33 -23.92 -13.13
N ARG A 73 -16.54 -25.11 -13.71
CA ARG A 73 -15.93 -25.47 -15.01
C ARG A 73 -16.82 -25.01 -16.19
N PRO A 74 -16.31 -24.24 -17.17
CA PRO A 74 -17.14 -23.67 -18.24
C PRO A 74 -17.66 -24.76 -19.18
N ASP A 75 -16.93 -25.87 -19.32
CA ASP A 75 -17.35 -27.05 -20.09
C ASP A 75 -18.68 -27.63 -19.60
N ASN A 76 -19.00 -27.43 -18.32
CA ASN A 76 -20.23 -27.91 -17.71
C ASN A 76 -21.38 -26.89 -17.78
N ASN A 77 -21.10 -25.62 -18.13
CA ASN A 77 -22.11 -24.56 -18.11
C ASN A 77 -21.93 -23.52 -19.24
N GLN A 78 -22.91 -23.50 -20.16
CA GLN A 78 -22.95 -22.58 -21.29
C GLN A 78 -23.11 -21.10 -20.90
N GLU A 79 -23.70 -20.81 -19.74
CA GLU A 79 -23.88 -19.44 -19.22
C GLU A 79 -22.55 -18.88 -18.70
N LEU A 80 -21.78 -19.67 -17.95
CA LEU A 80 -20.41 -19.33 -17.54
C LEU A 80 -19.49 -19.11 -18.75
N ALA A 81 -19.60 -19.96 -19.77
CA ALA A 81 -18.86 -19.83 -21.03
C ALA A 81 -19.19 -18.54 -21.81
N ALA A 82 -20.31 -17.86 -21.50
CA ALA A 82 -20.62 -16.56 -22.08
C ALA A 82 -19.74 -15.43 -21.51
N PHE A 83 -19.26 -15.60 -20.27
CA PHE A 83 -18.48 -14.58 -19.55
C PHE A 83 -16.98 -14.84 -19.56
N TRP A 84 -16.56 -16.11 -19.47
CA TRP A 84 -15.15 -16.52 -19.42
C TRP A 84 -14.88 -17.72 -20.33
N ASP A 85 -13.73 -17.71 -20.99
CA ASP A 85 -13.33 -18.79 -21.89
C ASP A 85 -12.57 -19.90 -21.13
N GLN A 86 -11.93 -19.55 -20.00
CA GLN A 86 -11.18 -20.46 -19.15
C GLN A 86 -11.54 -20.23 -17.67
N SER A 87 -11.61 -21.31 -16.89
CA SER A 87 -11.77 -21.27 -15.45
C SER A 87 -10.96 -22.40 -14.82
N VAL A 88 -10.11 -22.04 -13.85
CA VAL A 88 -9.22 -22.96 -13.13
C VAL A 88 -9.55 -22.89 -11.64
N PRO A 89 -10.37 -23.83 -11.13
CA PRO A 89 -10.63 -23.98 -9.70
C PRO A 89 -9.36 -24.37 -8.93
N ALA A 90 -9.12 -23.76 -7.78
CA ALA A 90 -7.90 -23.97 -6.98
C ALA A 90 -8.16 -23.70 -5.48
N ILE A 91 -7.19 -24.10 -4.65
CA ILE A 91 -7.15 -23.74 -3.22
C ILE A 91 -6.08 -22.67 -3.01
N LEU A 92 -6.42 -21.56 -2.35
CA LEU A 92 -5.50 -20.49 -2.02
C LEU A 92 -5.51 -20.18 -0.52
N PHE A 93 -4.32 -20.20 0.09
CA PHE A 93 -4.07 -19.66 1.43
C PHE A 93 -2.95 -18.63 1.37
N ASN A 94 -3.20 -17.40 1.84
CA ASN A 94 -2.22 -16.30 1.78
C ASN A 94 -1.28 -16.23 3.00
N ASN A 95 -1.32 -17.23 3.86
CA ASN A 95 -0.67 -17.20 5.17
C ASN A 95 -0.14 -18.57 5.61
N GLY A 96 0.45 -19.31 4.67
CA GLY A 96 1.19 -20.53 5.00
C GLY A 96 2.53 -20.24 5.66
N THR A 97 3.09 -21.25 6.32
CA THR A 97 4.46 -21.27 6.82
C THR A 97 5.18 -22.48 6.21
N VAL A 98 6.36 -22.25 5.64
CA VAL A 98 7.17 -23.33 5.07
C VAL A 98 8.47 -23.43 5.85
N GLU A 99 8.85 -24.66 6.20
CA GLU A 99 10.08 -24.95 6.90
C GLU A 99 10.91 -25.99 6.15
N THR A 100 12.23 -25.83 6.24
CA THR A 100 13.19 -26.84 5.78
C THR A 100 14.24 -27.08 6.87
N GLN A 101 14.74 -28.30 6.93
CA GLN A 101 15.82 -28.67 7.82
C GLN A 101 17.09 -28.79 6.98
N ASP A 102 18.00 -27.82 7.14
CA ASP A 102 19.30 -27.85 6.46
C ASP A 102 20.13 -29.02 7.01
N SER A 103 20.66 -29.84 6.11
CA SER A 103 21.55 -30.96 6.47
C SER A 103 22.96 -30.50 6.88
N SER A 104 23.31 -29.24 6.62
CA SER A 104 24.63 -28.65 6.83
C SER A 104 24.72 -27.65 8.00
N GLN A 105 23.59 -27.06 8.41
CA GLN A 105 23.47 -26.16 9.57
C GLN A 105 22.49 -26.72 10.60
N SER A 106 22.83 -26.60 11.89
CA SER A 106 21.98 -27.09 12.98
C SER A 106 20.84 -26.11 13.30
N GLY A 107 19.91 -25.92 12.36
CA GLY A 107 18.77 -25.02 12.54
C GLY A 107 17.63 -25.27 11.53
N ILE A 108 16.40 -25.01 11.95
CA ILE A 108 15.23 -25.00 11.06
C ILE A 108 15.21 -23.64 10.37
N GLN A 109 15.19 -23.63 9.04
CA GLN A 109 14.95 -22.42 8.25
C GLN A 109 13.45 -22.29 8.01
N ARG A 110 12.89 -21.10 8.21
CA ARG A 110 11.45 -20.84 8.11
C ARG A 110 11.17 -19.64 7.20
N ALA A 111 10.18 -19.80 6.36
CA ALA A 111 9.52 -18.71 5.64
C ALA A 111 8.07 -18.59 6.14
N ALA A 112 7.72 -17.43 6.69
CA ALA A 112 6.36 -17.10 7.14
C ALA A 112 5.61 -16.26 6.10
N ASN A 113 4.27 -16.22 6.19
CA ASN A 113 3.38 -15.51 5.26
C ASN A 113 3.60 -15.90 3.78
N VAL A 114 3.73 -17.20 3.53
CA VAL A 114 3.88 -17.79 2.20
C VAL A 114 2.51 -17.95 1.55
N ASN A 115 2.37 -17.58 0.28
CA ASN A 115 1.17 -17.88 -0.49
C ASN A 115 1.21 -19.34 -0.95
N VAL A 116 0.18 -20.10 -0.58
CA VAL A 116 0.04 -21.52 -0.86
C VAL A 116 -1.03 -21.71 -1.90
N PHE A 117 -0.64 -22.27 -3.05
CA PHE A 117 -1.51 -22.53 -4.19
C PHE A 117 -1.67 -24.04 -4.37
N GLY A 118 -2.84 -24.57 -4.02
CA GLY A 118 -3.28 -25.91 -4.43
C GLY A 118 -3.87 -25.83 -5.82
N VAL A 119 -3.07 -26.11 -6.85
CA VAL A 119 -3.45 -25.89 -8.25
C VAL A 119 -3.46 -27.20 -9.04
N PRO A 120 -4.34 -27.30 -10.05
CA PRO A 120 -4.25 -28.38 -11.02
C PRO A 120 -3.22 -28.02 -12.12
N ASN A 121 -2.77 -29.00 -12.91
CA ASN A 121 -1.72 -28.75 -13.93
C ASN A 121 -2.18 -27.76 -15.03
N GLU A 122 -3.49 -27.61 -15.25
CA GLU A 122 -4.06 -26.63 -16.19
C GLU A 122 -3.81 -25.17 -15.76
N PHE A 123 -3.51 -24.90 -14.48
CA PHE A 123 -3.19 -23.55 -13.99
C PHE A 123 -2.05 -22.91 -14.79
N TRP A 124 -1.03 -23.68 -15.15
CA TRP A 124 0.11 -23.19 -15.90
C TRP A 124 -0.20 -22.86 -17.37
N GLN A 125 -1.40 -23.20 -17.88
CA GLN A 125 -1.85 -22.77 -19.21
C GLN A 125 -2.26 -21.29 -19.24
N LEU A 126 -2.59 -20.71 -18.08
CA LEU A 126 -2.82 -19.28 -17.92
C LEU A 126 -1.52 -18.47 -18.00
N ASP A 127 -0.35 -19.11 -17.94
CA ASP A 127 0.94 -18.42 -17.98
C ASP A 127 1.30 -17.96 -19.40
N THR A 128 1.66 -16.69 -19.54
CA THR A 128 2.08 -16.10 -20.82
C THR A 128 3.59 -15.92 -20.95
N SER A 129 4.36 -16.20 -19.88
CA SER A 129 5.80 -15.98 -19.82
C SER A 129 6.59 -17.08 -20.55
N GLY A 130 5.97 -18.25 -20.75
CA GLY A 130 6.57 -19.38 -21.48
C GLY A 130 7.51 -20.23 -20.61
N ILE A 131 7.34 -20.17 -19.28
CA ILE A 131 8.08 -20.99 -18.33
C ILE A 131 7.71 -22.47 -18.53
N SER A 132 8.72 -23.33 -18.62
CA SER A 132 8.52 -24.78 -18.62
C SER A 132 8.36 -25.28 -17.19
N VAL A 133 7.19 -25.86 -16.89
CA VAL A 133 6.84 -26.33 -15.55
C VAL A 133 6.80 -27.86 -15.56
N ASN A 134 7.43 -28.47 -14.55
CA ASN A 134 7.33 -29.90 -14.28
C ASN A 134 5.90 -30.26 -13.81
N GLU A 135 5.47 -31.48 -14.10
CA GLU A 135 4.15 -31.95 -13.68
C GLU A 135 4.07 -32.08 -12.15
N LEU A 136 3.04 -31.47 -11.55
CA LEU A 136 2.75 -31.59 -10.12
C LEU A 136 1.98 -32.90 -9.88
N SER A 137 2.54 -33.82 -9.08
CA SER A 137 1.87 -35.08 -8.73
C SER A 137 2.35 -35.65 -7.39
N GLY A 138 1.47 -36.33 -6.67
CA GLY A 138 1.80 -36.93 -5.36
C GLY A 138 2.28 -35.88 -4.34
N ASP A 139 3.28 -36.24 -3.54
CA ASP A 139 3.80 -35.40 -2.46
C ASP A 139 4.89 -34.40 -2.92
N THR A 140 4.62 -33.67 -4.01
CA THR A 140 5.59 -32.76 -4.63
C THR A 140 5.14 -31.30 -4.55
N ALA A 141 6.11 -30.38 -4.58
CA ALA A 141 5.87 -28.94 -4.65
C ALA A 141 6.79 -28.26 -5.65
N ILE A 142 6.30 -27.15 -6.20
CA ILE A 142 7.10 -26.17 -6.93
C ILE A 142 7.15 -24.91 -6.08
N ILE A 143 8.33 -24.34 -5.90
CA ILE A 143 8.52 -23.07 -5.20
C ILE A 143 9.06 -22.03 -6.16
N ASN A 144 8.78 -20.76 -5.90
CA ASN A 144 9.46 -19.69 -6.63
C ASN A 144 10.81 -19.34 -5.98
N ARG A 145 11.63 -18.59 -6.71
CA ARG A 145 12.95 -18.14 -6.25
C ARG A 145 12.88 -17.37 -4.93
N ALA A 146 11.85 -16.54 -4.75
CA ALA A 146 11.67 -15.76 -3.53
C ALA A 146 11.55 -16.65 -2.28
N LEU A 147 10.79 -17.74 -2.37
CA LEU A 147 10.66 -18.70 -1.28
C LEU A 147 11.94 -19.52 -1.10
N ALA A 148 12.57 -19.95 -2.19
CA ALA A 148 13.84 -20.69 -2.14
C ALA A 148 14.95 -19.89 -1.44
N ASP A 149 15.07 -18.59 -1.75
CA ASP A 149 16.06 -17.69 -1.15
C ASP A 149 15.81 -17.51 0.36
N GLN A 150 14.55 -17.46 0.82
CA GLN A 150 14.20 -17.38 2.24
C GLN A 150 14.50 -18.69 2.99
N LEU A 151 14.28 -19.83 2.34
CA LEU A 151 14.57 -21.15 2.90
C LEU A 151 16.04 -21.56 2.79
N GLY A 152 16.85 -20.81 2.04
CA GLY A 152 18.26 -21.12 1.78
C GLY A 152 18.47 -22.29 0.82
N ILE A 153 17.47 -22.67 0.01
CA ILE A 153 17.52 -23.82 -0.90
C ILE A 153 18.20 -23.41 -2.21
N ALA A 154 19.33 -24.05 -2.53
CA ALA A 154 20.05 -23.82 -3.78
C ALA A 154 19.43 -24.61 -4.96
N ASP A 155 19.70 -24.18 -6.20
CA ASP A 155 19.20 -24.87 -7.41
C ASP A 155 19.60 -26.36 -7.49
N SER A 156 20.78 -26.69 -6.96
CA SER A 156 21.29 -28.06 -6.90
C SER A 156 20.56 -28.96 -5.90
N GLU A 157 19.70 -28.40 -5.05
CA GLU A 157 19.01 -29.07 -3.93
C GLU A 157 17.50 -29.19 -4.16
N SER A 158 17.07 -29.20 -5.44
CA SER A 158 15.68 -29.40 -5.91
C SER A 158 15.13 -30.82 -5.64
N ALA A 159 15.43 -31.38 -4.46
CA ALA A 159 14.87 -32.60 -3.88
C ALA A 159 14.82 -32.52 -2.34
N SER A 160 14.96 -31.31 -1.77
CA SER A 160 14.94 -31.11 -0.32
C SER A 160 13.52 -31.23 0.20
N PRO A 161 13.26 -32.04 1.24
CA PRO A 161 11.93 -32.15 1.83
C PRO A 161 11.61 -30.87 2.60
N VAL A 162 10.42 -30.32 2.36
CA VAL A 162 9.88 -29.18 3.11
C VAL A 162 8.65 -29.61 3.92
N THR A 163 8.40 -28.87 5.01
CA THR A 163 7.17 -28.98 5.78
C THR A 163 6.32 -27.75 5.51
N LEU A 164 5.11 -27.96 5.02
CA LEU A 164 4.14 -26.91 4.76
C LEU A 164 3.08 -26.91 5.87
N ARG A 165 2.92 -25.76 6.51
CA ARG A 165 1.86 -25.52 7.49
C ARG A 165 0.84 -24.55 6.90
N ILE A 166 -0.42 -24.96 6.91
CA ILE A 166 -1.55 -24.17 6.42
C ILE A 166 -2.57 -23.94 7.54
N PRO A 167 -3.36 -22.86 7.49
CA PRO A 167 -4.49 -22.72 8.41
C PRO A 167 -5.45 -23.90 8.24
N LYS A 168 -5.93 -24.47 9.35
CA LYS A 168 -7.00 -25.46 9.39
C LYS A 168 -8.33 -24.72 9.52
N PRO A 169 -9.14 -24.60 8.46
CA PRO A 169 -10.40 -23.88 8.52
C PRO A 169 -11.34 -24.57 9.52
N THR A 170 -11.85 -23.82 10.49
CA THR A 170 -12.83 -24.33 11.46
C THR A 170 -14.23 -23.89 11.05
N GLN A 171 -15.23 -24.73 11.35
CA GLN A 171 -16.63 -24.38 11.15
C GLN A 171 -17.05 -23.25 12.10
N LEU A 172 -16.64 -23.35 13.38
CA LEU A 172 -16.91 -22.31 14.38
C LEU A 172 -15.84 -21.21 14.33
N PRO A 173 -16.22 -19.93 14.41
CA PRO A 173 -15.27 -18.84 14.62
C PRO A 173 -14.47 -19.08 15.91
N ALA A 174 -13.14 -18.93 15.87
CA ALA A 174 -12.27 -19.21 17.01
C ALA A 174 -12.55 -18.34 18.26
N GLU A 175 -13.10 -17.14 18.07
CA GLU A 175 -13.52 -16.26 19.18
C GLU A 175 -14.96 -16.52 19.65
N SER A 176 -15.68 -17.51 19.09
CA SER A 176 -16.93 -18.02 19.66
C SER A 176 -16.68 -18.80 20.95
N ALA A 177 -17.65 -18.88 21.85
CA ALA A 177 -17.58 -19.66 23.08
C ALA A 177 -17.20 -21.14 22.85
N LEU A 178 -17.66 -21.73 21.75
CA LEU A 178 -17.38 -23.11 21.33
C LEU A 178 -16.25 -23.22 20.29
N GLY A 179 -15.61 -22.10 19.92
CA GLY A 179 -14.53 -22.07 18.94
C GLY A 179 -13.23 -22.67 19.46
N ALA A 180 -12.57 -23.48 18.63
CA ALA A 180 -11.22 -23.95 18.92
C ALA A 180 -10.23 -22.77 18.84
N LYS A 181 -9.36 -22.65 19.85
CA LYS A 181 -8.33 -21.60 19.93
C LYS A 181 -6.91 -22.14 19.69
N ARG A 182 -6.76 -23.46 19.66
CA ARG A 182 -5.52 -24.22 19.49
C ARG A 182 -5.74 -25.30 18.43
N ASP A 183 -4.64 -25.87 17.92
CA ASP A 183 -4.67 -26.88 16.84
C ASP A 183 -5.36 -26.35 15.55
N LEU A 184 -5.10 -25.09 15.22
CA LEU A 184 -5.66 -24.41 14.04
C LEU A 184 -4.76 -24.51 12.81
N ILE A 185 -3.83 -25.47 12.81
CA ILE A 185 -2.78 -25.59 11.80
C ILE A 185 -2.77 -27.03 11.31
N GLU A 186 -2.84 -27.19 9.99
CA GLU A 186 -2.63 -28.47 9.33
C GLU A 186 -1.18 -28.53 8.85
N SER A 187 -0.45 -29.58 9.26
CA SER A 187 0.97 -29.75 8.93
C SER A 187 1.17 -30.88 7.93
N LEU A 188 1.64 -30.52 6.73
CA LEU A 188 2.00 -31.45 5.67
C LEU A 188 3.53 -31.60 5.64
N VAL A 189 4.01 -32.79 6.00
CA VAL A 189 5.45 -33.07 6.16
C VAL A 189 5.97 -33.89 4.98
N GLY A 190 7.21 -33.62 4.56
CA GLY A 190 7.93 -34.45 3.60
C GLY A 190 7.60 -34.15 2.14
N ILE A 191 7.15 -32.93 1.84
CA ILE A 191 6.86 -32.50 0.48
C ILE A 191 8.18 -32.29 -0.27
N GLU A 192 8.36 -32.96 -1.41
CA GLU A 192 9.58 -32.85 -2.21
C GLU A 192 9.50 -31.66 -3.17
N VAL A 193 10.44 -30.72 -3.07
CA VAL A 193 10.53 -29.59 -4.01
C VAL A 193 11.10 -30.07 -5.34
N VAL A 194 10.28 -30.21 -6.39
CA VAL A 194 10.70 -30.76 -7.70
C VAL A 194 11.27 -29.72 -8.66
N GLN A 195 10.97 -28.44 -8.44
CA GLN A 195 11.44 -27.34 -9.29
C GLN A 195 11.41 -26.01 -8.54
N ILE A 196 12.43 -25.17 -8.80
CA ILE A 196 12.46 -23.76 -8.38
C ILE A 196 12.24 -22.89 -9.60
N LEU A 197 11.11 -22.17 -9.65
CA LEU A 197 10.77 -21.27 -10.75
C LEU A 197 11.34 -19.85 -10.53
N PRO A 198 11.67 -19.11 -11.59
CA PRO A 198 11.98 -17.68 -11.48
C PRO A 198 10.75 -16.92 -10.96
N ASN A 199 10.94 -15.70 -10.44
CA ASN A 199 9.84 -14.83 -9.98
C ASN A 199 9.18 -14.08 -11.17
N GLU A 200 8.92 -14.80 -12.26
CA GLU A 200 8.37 -14.32 -13.53
C GLU A 200 7.07 -15.09 -13.82
N GLY A 201 6.18 -14.51 -14.63
CA GLY A 201 4.91 -15.15 -14.96
C GLY A 201 4.05 -15.45 -13.72
N LEU A 202 3.26 -16.52 -13.79
CA LEU A 202 2.41 -16.97 -12.69
C LEU A 202 3.18 -17.46 -11.46
N ALA A 203 4.47 -17.80 -11.58
CA ALA A 203 5.29 -18.13 -10.42
C ALA A 203 5.48 -16.92 -9.47
N GLY A 204 5.38 -15.70 -10.02
CA GLY A 204 5.36 -14.44 -9.27
C GLY A 204 3.96 -13.92 -8.93
N PHE A 205 2.89 -14.70 -9.16
CA PHE A 205 1.51 -14.26 -8.93
C PHE A 205 1.30 -13.79 -7.48
N SER A 206 0.52 -12.73 -7.32
CA SER A 206 0.02 -12.24 -6.03
C SER A 206 -1.30 -11.52 -6.25
N MET A 207 -2.23 -11.67 -5.30
CA MET A 207 -3.50 -10.92 -5.34
C MET A 207 -3.28 -9.41 -5.10
N HIS A 208 -2.27 -9.07 -4.32
CA HIS A 208 -1.93 -7.69 -3.98
C HIS A 208 -0.76 -7.19 -4.84
N GLN A 209 -0.92 -6.03 -5.46
CA GLN A 209 0.09 -5.50 -6.37
C GLN A 209 1.28 -4.92 -5.61
N SER A 210 2.46 -5.45 -5.89
CA SER A 210 3.73 -4.99 -5.34
C SER A 210 4.87 -5.34 -6.28
N GLN A 211 5.90 -4.51 -6.37
CA GLN A 211 7.12 -4.87 -7.09
C GLN A 211 8.03 -5.80 -6.28
N LEU A 212 7.74 -6.01 -5.00
CA LEU A 212 8.40 -7.03 -4.19
C LEU A 212 7.95 -8.41 -4.65
N ASP A 213 8.85 -9.39 -4.60
CA ASP A 213 8.50 -10.77 -4.90
C ASP A 213 7.80 -11.39 -3.69
N SER A 214 6.65 -12.04 -3.94
CA SER A 214 5.93 -12.77 -2.91
C SER A 214 6.45 -14.20 -2.84
N PRO A 215 6.72 -14.77 -1.65
CA PRO A 215 7.10 -16.17 -1.53
C PRO A 215 5.89 -17.05 -1.85
N ASN A 216 6.01 -17.88 -2.89
CA ASN A 216 4.91 -18.72 -3.38
C ASN A 216 5.33 -20.20 -3.39
N ILE A 217 4.42 -21.07 -2.95
CA ILE A 217 4.51 -22.53 -3.07
C ILE A 217 3.28 -23.05 -3.80
N PHE A 218 3.51 -23.91 -4.79
CA PHE A 218 2.50 -24.58 -5.60
C PHE A 218 2.52 -26.07 -5.31
N VAL A 219 1.38 -26.62 -4.92
CA VAL A 219 1.17 -28.05 -4.62
C VAL A 219 -0.03 -28.57 -5.43
N PRO A 220 -0.12 -29.89 -5.69
CA PRO A 220 -1.31 -30.47 -6.31
C PRO A 220 -2.57 -30.14 -5.51
N VAL A 221 -3.64 -29.70 -6.16
CA VAL A 221 -4.91 -29.40 -5.48
C VAL A 221 -5.45 -30.61 -4.69
N GLN A 222 -5.25 -31.83 -5.20
CA GLN A 222 -5.66 -33.08 -4.53
C GLN A 222 -4.97 -33.27 -3.18
N MET A 223 -3.69 -32.86 -3.03
CA MET A 223 -2.98 -32.99 -1.76
C MET A 223 -3.68 -32.18 -0.66
N LEU A 224 -4.06 -30.94 -0.97
CA LEU A 224 -4.75 -30.07 0.00
C LEU A 224 -6.17 -30.57 0.27
N GLN A 225 -6.89 -31.03 -0.77
CA GLN A 225 -8.21 -31.64 -0.62
C GLN A 225 -8.17 -32.88 0.28
N ASP A 226 -7.19 -33.77 0.09
CA ASP A 226 -7.02 -34.99 0.88
C ASP A 226 -6.68 -34.68 2.34
N SER A 227 -5.81 -33.69 2.60
CA SER A 227 -5.50 -33.25 3.97
C SER A 227 -6.75 -32.68 4.66
N LEU A 228 -7.47 -31.78 3.97
CA LEU A 228 -8.64 -31.11 4.51
C LEU A 228 -9.89 -32.00 4.59
N SER A 229 -9.95 -33.12 3.84
CA SER A 229 -11.04 -34.11 3.87
C SER A 229 -11.26 -34.73 5.24
N ARG A 230 -10.21 -34.77 6.07
CA ARG A 230 -10.25 -35.33 7.42
C ARG A 230 -10.73 -34.34 8.47
N SER A 231 -10.72 -33.05 8.14
CA SER A 231 -11.05 -31.94 9.03
C SER A 231 -12.13 -31.05 8.42
N ALA A 232 -11.76 -29.94 7.78
CA ALA A 232 -12.67 -28.90 7.31
C ALA A 232 -13.72 -29.38 6.28
N LEU A 233 -13.37 -30.36 5.45
CA LEU A 233 -14.24 -30.86 4.37
C LEU A 233 -14.99 -32.15 4.74
N ARG A 234 -14.83 -32.68 5.97
CA ARG A 234 -15.41 -33.96 6.40
C ARG A 234 -16.94 -34.03 6.24
N HIS A 235 -17.61 -32.89 6.35
CA HIS A 235 -19.07 -32.77 6.30
C HIS A 235 -19.62 -32.42 4.91
N LYS A 236 -18.75 -32.08 3.95
CA LYS A 236 -19.16 -31.77 2.58
C LYS A 236 -19.54 -33.05 1.84
N SER A 237 -20.51 -32.94 0.94
CA SER A 237 -21.01 -34.06 0.13
C SER A 237 -19.98 -34.58 -0.90
N SER A 238 -19.06 -33.71 -1.32
CA SER A 238 -17.98 -33.97 -2.28
C SER A 238 -16.64 -33.61 -1.64
N SER A 239 -15.60 -34.40 -1.88
CA SER A 239 -14.22 -34.08 -1.46
C SER A 239 -13.51 -33.14 -2.43
N GLU A 240 -14.08 -32.90 -3.61
CA GLU A 240 -13.50 -32.06 -4.67
C GLU A 240 -13.82 -30.58 -4.46
N GLN A 241 -13.43 -30.06 -3.31
CA GLN A 241 -13.77 -28.72 -2.83
C GLN A 241 -12.61 -27.74 -3.05
N VAL A 242 -12.93 -26.48 -3.33
CA VAL A 242 -12.00 -25.38 -3.61
C VAL A 242 -12.50 -24.08 -2.98
N ASN A 243 -11.67 -23.05 -2.84
CA ASN A 243 -12.08 -21.75 -2.28
C ASN A 243 -11.87 -20.57 -3.25
N VAL A 244 -11.22 -20.80 -4.40
CA VAL A 244 -11.02 -19.79 -5.45
C VAL A 244 -11.14 -20.41 -6.84
N SER A 245 -11.58 -19.61 -7.81
CA SER A 245 -11.47 -19.93 -9.24
C SER A 245 -10.79 -18.80 -10.00
N PHE A 246 -9.74 -19.14 -10.76
CA PHE A 246 -9.03 -18.22 -11.65
C PHE A 246 -9.76 -18.15 -13.00
N LEU A 247 -10.15 -16.95 -13.43
CA LEU A 247 -11.01 -16.77 -14.60
C LEU A 247 -10.28 -15.97 -15.69
N GLY A 248 -10.23 -16.52 -16.91
CA GLY A 248 -9.53 -15.91 -18.05
C GLY A 248 -10.45 -15.60 -19.23
N ARG A 249 -10.18 -14.48 -19.92
CA ARG A 249 -10.86 -14.08 -21.17
C ARG A 249 -9.85 -13.94 -22.31
N THR A 250 -10.16 -14.55 -23.45
CA THR A 250 -9.35 -14.45 -24.67
C THR A 250 -9.59 -13.14 -25.41
N ASP A 251 -10.81 -12.58 -25.32
CA ASP A 251 -11.19 -11.30 -25.94
C ASP A 251 -11.29 -10.18 -24.89
N ALA A 252 -10.24 -9.37 -24.79
CA ALA A 252 -10.16 -8.23 -23.88
C ALA A 252 -11.23 -7.14 -24.11
N ASN A 253 -11.97 -7.18 -25.24
CA ASN A 253 -13.07 -6.26 -25.53
C ASN A 253 -14.47 -6.79 -25.15
N ARG A 254 -14.62 -8.06 -24.74
CA ARG A 254 -15.88 -8.51 -24.11
C ARG A 254 -16.06 -7.72 -22.81
N ALA A 255 -17.27 -7.21 -22.58
CA ALA A 255 -17.54 -6.21 -21.55
C ALA A 255 -16.98 -6.61 -20.18
N ALA A 256 -16.07 -5.78 -19.66
CA ALA A 256 -15.33 -5.96 -18.40
C ALA A 256 -16.18 -5.88 -17.12
N ALA A 257 -17.51 -5.84 -17.23
CA ALA A 257 -18.41 -5.77 -16.10
C ALA A 257 -19.64 -6.62 -16.40
N ALA A 258 -19.47 -7.94 -16.32
CA ALA A 258 -20.61 -8.76 -15.95
C ALA A 258 -21.05 -8.23 -14.58
N ASP A 259 -22.28 -7.73 -14.48
CA ASP A 259 -22.83 -7.36 -13.18
C ASP A 259 -22.71 -8.58 -12.27
N PHE A 260 -21.94 -8.48 -11.19
CA PHE A 260 -21.64 -9.61 -10.32
C PHE A 260 -22.93 -10.29 -9.83
N GLN A 261 -24.00 -9.50 -9.65
CA GLN A 261 -25.33 -9.98 -9.32
C GLN A 261 -25.92 -10.92 -10.40
N ASN A 262 -25.72 -10.59 -11.68
CA ASN A 262 -26.16 -11.44 -12.78
C ASN A 262 -25.31 -12.71 -12.89
N VAL A 263 -23.98 -12.59 -12.70
CA VAL A 263 -23.09 -13.76 -12.62
C VAL A 263 -23.54 -14.68 -11.50
N LEU A 264 -23.74 -14.15 -10.29
CA LEU A 264 -24.22 -14.93 -9.15
C LEU A 264 -25.53 -15.65 -9.51
N ARG A 265 -26.52 -14.99 -10.10
CA ARG A 265 -27.79 -15.67 -10.46
C ARG A 265 -27.62 -16.89 -11.37
N GLU A 266 -26.64 -16.86 -12.27
CA GLU A 266 -26.41 -17.90 -13.30
C GLU A 266 -25.40 -18.97 -12.84
N LEU A 267 -24.73 -18.78 -11.70
CA LEU A 267 -23.80 -19.78 -11.15
C LEU A 267 -24.55 -21.03 -10.65
N PRO A 268 -24.16 -22.23 -11.07
CA PRO A 268 -24.80 -23.48 -10.66
C PRO A 268 -24.31 -23.88 -9.26
N ARG A 269 -24.70 -23.12 -8.25
CA ARG A 269 -24.32 -23.34 -6.84
C ARG A 269 -25.38 -24.12 -6.05
N THR A 270 -24.94 -24.71 -4.96
CA THR A 270 -25.76 -25.37 -3.95
C THR A 270 -25.84 -24.52 -2.67
N LEU A 271 -26.74 -24.87 -1.75
CA LEU A 271 -26.76 -24.23 -0.42
C LEU A 271 -25.49 -24.57 0.39
N GLU A 272 -24.92 -25.76 0.16
CA GLU A 272 -23.66 -26.19 0.82
C GLU A 272 -22.48 -25.30 0.40
N ASP A 273 -22.45 -24.82 -0.84
CA ASP A 273 -21.42 -23.87 -1.33
C ASP A 273 -21.52 -22.49 -0.64
N GLU A 274 -22.70 -22.13 -0.12
CA GLU A 274 -22.95 -20.92 0.68
C GLU A 274 -22.79 -21.19 2.20
N GLY A 275 -22.37 -22.39 2.61
CA GLY A 275 -22.23 -22.78 4.01
C GLY A 275 -23.55 -23.01 4.75
N ILE A 276 -24.63 -23.30 4.01
CA ILE A 276 -25.98 -23.51 4.53
C ILE A 276 -26.37 -24.99 4.36
N SER A 277 -26.75 -25.64 5.45
CA SER A 277 -27.29 -27.00 5.46
C SER A 277 -28.81 -26.98 5.41
N LEU A 278 -29.40 -27.85 4.57
CA LEU A 278 -30.84 -28.05 4.44
C LEU A 278 -31.18 -29.54 4.62
N LYS A 279 -31.80 -29.88 5.75
CA LYS A 279 -32.12 -31.26 6.14
C LYS A 279 -33.62 -31.40 6.44
N ARG A 280 -34.24 -32.50 6.01
CA ARG A 280 -35.63 -32.82 6.40
C ARG A 280 -35.60 -33.57 7.72
N VAL A 281 -36.41 -33.12 8.67
CA VAL A 281 -36.59 -33.76 9.97
C VAL A 281 -38.04 -34.26 10.02
N THR A 282 -38.20 -35.56 10.20
CA THR A 282 -39.51 -36.20 10.27
C THR A 282 -39.52 -37.19 11.42
N GLN A 283 -40.47 -37.03 12.35
CA GLN A 283 -40.74 -38.00 13.41
C GLN A 283 -42.16 -38.54 13.24
N THR A 284 -42.28 -39.86 13.20
CA THR A 284 -43.57 -40.58 13.12
C THR A 284 -43.74 -41.51 14.29
N PHE A 285 -44.96 -41.65 14.78
CA PHE A 285 -45.33 -42.60 15.82
C PHE A 285 -46.41 -43.54 15.30
N GLU A 286 -46.22 -44.84 15.44
CA GLU A 286 -47.22 -45.85 15.05
C GLU A 286 -48.07 -46.25 16.27
N SER A 287 -49.37 -46.02 16.18
CA SER A 287 -50.35 -46.47 17.19
C SER A 287 -51.47 -47.25 16.50
N ASP A 288 -51.78 -48.45 16.99
CA ASP A 288 -52.88 -49.29 16.48
C ASP A 288 -52.90 -49.51 14.95
N GLY A 289 -51.71 -49.60 14.32
CA GLY A 289 -51.57 -49.81 12.88
C GLY A 289 -51.81 -48.56 12.02
N GLN A 290 -51.92 -47.38 12.62
CA GLN A 290 -51.92 -46.08 11.93
C GLN A 290 -50.67 -45.29 12.31
N SER A 291 -49.94 -44.81 11.30
CA SER A 291 -48.77 -43.94 11.48
C SER A 291 -49.22 -42.48 11.57
N ALA A 292 -48.91 -41.81 12.68
CA ALA A 292 -49.18 -40.40 12.90
C ALA A 292 -47.86 -39.62 12.88
N THR A 293 -47.80 -38.54 12.10
CA THR A 293 -46.65 -37.63 12.09
C THR A 293 -46.68 -36.73 13.32
N VAL A 294 -45.61 -36.75 14.10
CA VAL A 294 -45.44 -35.92 15.30
C VAL A 294 -44.97 -34.53 14.89
N PHE A 295 -43.89 -34.46 14.11
CA PHE A 295 -43.43 -33.25 13.44
C PHE A 295 -42.76 -33.61 12.10
N ASP A 296 -42.90 -32.74 11.10
CA ASP A 296 -42.28 -32.86 9.78
C ASP A 296 -41.97 -31.46 9.24
N TYR A 297 -40.69 -31.14 9.14
CA TYR A 297 -40.22 -29.83 8.71
C TYR A 297 -38.83 -29.93 8.05
N TRP A 298 -38.44 -28.87 7.36
CA TRP A 298 -37.08 -28.65 6.90
C TRP A 298 -36.33 -27.77 7.90
N THR A 299 -35.17 -28.22 8.37
CA THR A 299 -34.25 -27.38 9.14
C THR A 299 -33.24 -26.74 8.20
N LEU A 300 -33.01 -25.45 8.39
CA LEU A 300 -31.99 -24.69 7.70
C LEU A 300 -31.03 -24.12 8.75
N SER A 301 -29.76 -24.51 8.68
CA SER A 301 -28.73 -24.09 9.64
C SER A 301 -27.45 -23.71 8.93
N SER A 302 -26.61 -22.90 9.59
CA SER A 302 -25.26 -22.62 9.09
C SER A 302 -24.28 -23.68 9.59
N GLU A 303 -23.24 -23.96 8.80
CA GLU A 303 -22.05 -24.69 9.28
C GLU A 303 -21.35 -23.92 10.41
N GLN A 304 -21.51 -22.59 10.50
CA GLN A 304 -20.87 -21.76 11.54
C GLN A 304 -21.69 -21.63 12.83
N LEU A 305 -22.64 -22.52 13.07
CA LEU A 305 -23.63 -22.51 14.16
C LEU A 305 -24.66 -21.36 14.09
N VAL A 306 -24.26 -20.19 13.59
CA VAL A 306 -25.08 -18.97 13.53
C VAL A 306 -25.23 -18.52 12.07
N LEU A 307 -26.45 -18.12 11.69
CA LEU A 307 -26.75 -17.62 10.35
C LEU A 307 -26.35 -16.15 10.21
N LEU A 308 -25.77 -15.81 9.05
CA LEU A 308 -25.42 -14.43 8.70
C LEU A 308 -26.68 -13.55 8.69
N PRO A 309 -26.66 -12.31 9.22
CA PRO A 309 -27.83 -11.42 9.23
C PRO A 309 -28.44 -11.16 7.83
N ALA A 310 -27.61 -11.11 6.80
CA ALA A 310 -28.07 -10.96 5.42
C ALA A 310 -28.77 -12.23 4.89
N VAL A 311 -28.32 -13.42 5.31
CA VAL A 311 -28.98 -14.70 5.00
C VAL A 311 -30.29 -14.82 5.78
N VAL A 312 -30.30 -14.42 7.05
CA VAL A 312 -31.52 -14.32 7.87
C VAL A 312 -32.58 -13.48 7.18
N SER A 313 -32.22 -12.28 6.72
CA SER A 313 -33.12 -11.38 5.98
C SER A 313 -33.66 -12.04 4.70
N ALA A 314 -32.79 -12.72 3.93
CA ALA A 314 -33.19 -13.44 2.72
C ALA A 314 -34.17 -14.60 3.02
N ILE A 315 -33.98 -15.32 4.14
CA ILE A 315 -34.89 -16.40 4.56
C ILE A 315 -36.25 -15.85 4.95
N GLU A 316 -36.30 -14.79 5.76
CA GLU A 316 -37.56 -14.21 6.25
C GLU A 316 -38.40 -13.62 5.11
N GLU A 317 -37.77 -12.98 4.14
CA GLU A 317 -38.45 -12.46 2.94
C GLU A 317 -38.98 -13.60 2.05
N THR A 318 -38.20 -14.68 1.90
CA THR A 318 -38.56 -15.79 1.01
C THR A 318 -39.61 -16.72 1.64
N PHE A 319 -39.53 -16.94 2.95
CA PHE A 319 -40.34 -17.87 3.71
C PHE A 319 -40.93 -17.21 4.97
N PRO A 320 -41.97 -16.37 4.84
CA PRO A 320 -42.58 -15.66 5.98
C PRO A 320 -43.24 -16.59 7.02
N GLY A 321 -43.39 -17.88 6.71
CA GLY A 321 -43.85 -18.92 7.64
C GLY A 321 -42.73 -19.72 8.31
N ALA A 322 -41.46 -19.41 8.01
CA ALA A 322 -40.31 -20.05 8.65
C ALA A 322 -40.17 -19.55 10.08
N LYS A 323 -39.75 -20.45 10.98
CA LYS A 323 -39.59 -20.12 12.41
C LYS A 323 -38.11 -20.06 12.78
N PRO A 324 -37.62 -18.95 13.35
CA PRO A 324 -36.26 -18.89 13.84
C PRO A 324 -36.13 -19.68 15.14
N VAL A 325 -34.96 -20.28 15.32
CA VAL A 325 -34.56 -20.99 16.54
C VAL A 325 -33.16 -20.54 16.90
N PHE A 326 -32.97 -20.18 18.16
CA PHE A 326 -31.66 -19.81 18.70
C PHE A 326 -31.32 -20.69 19.89
N THR A 327 -30.38 -21.62 19.68
CA THR A 327 -30.00 -22.62 20.67
C THR A 327 -28.62 -22.32 21.24
N TYR A 328 -28.49 -22.38 22.56
CA TYR A 328 -27.22 -22.11 23.26
C TYR A 328 -26.95 -23.16 24.35
N LEU A 329 -25.66 -23.35 24.67
CA LEU A 329 -25.21 -24.28 25.71
C LEU A 329 -25.11 -23.57 27.06
N ALA A 330 -26.00 -23.88 27.98
CA ALA A 330 -25.90 -23.45 29.37
C ALA A 330 -24.91 -24.34 30.13
N ASN A 331 -24.01 -23.73 30.89
CA ASN A 331 -23.04 -24.44 31.72
C ASN A 331 -23.66 -25.08 32.96
N ASP A 332 -24.74 -24.48 33.47
CA ASP A 332 -25.43 -24.92 34.68
C ASP A 332 -26.88 -24.41 34.68
N ILE A 333 -27.83 -25.27 35.02
CA ILE A 333 -29.23 -24.91 35.31
C ILE A 333 -29.56 -25.41 36.72
N ARG A 334 -29.81 -24.49 37.64
CA ARG A 334 -30.08 -24.84 39.05
C ARG A 334 -31.28 -24.09 39.60
N LYS A 335 -31.94 -24.67 40.59
CA LYS A 335 -32.90 -23.92 41.42
C LYS A 335 -32.15 -22.80 42.14
N SER A 336 -32.71 -21.59 42.19
CA SER A 336 -31.95 -20.38 42.59
C SER A 336 -31.43 -20.42 44.05
N ASP A 337 -32.01 -21.25 44.89
CA ASP A 337 -31.63 -21.50 46.29
C ASP A 337 -30.79 -22.78 46.49
N SER A 338 -30.49 -23.53 45.42
CA SER A 338 -29.71 -24.76 45.42
C SER A 338 -28.27 -24.54 44.95
N GLU A 339 -27.31 -25.26 45.54
CA GLU A 339 -25.93 -25.33 45.05
C GLU A 339 -25.73 -26.45 44.00
N SER A 340 -26.72 -27.33 43.82
CA SER A 340 -26.70 -28.42 42.84
C SER A 340 -27.53 -28.05 41.61
N GLY A 341 -26.97 -28.26 40.43
CA GLY A 341 -27.59 -27.98 39.14
C GLY A 341 -27.27 -29.01 38.07
N ILE A 342 -27.91 -28.84 36.92
CA ILE A 342 -27.73 -29.67 35.72
C ILE A 342 -26.63 -29.04 34.86
N PRO A 343 -25.48 -29.69 34.71
CA PRO A 343 -24.40 -29.16 33.89
C PRO A 343 -24.73 -29.28 32.39
N PHE A 344 -24.10 -28.42 31.58
CA PHE A 344 -24.03 -28.53 30.10
C PHE A 344 -25.37 -28.88 29.42
N SER A 345 -26.32 -27.96 29.51
CA SER A 345 -27.70 -28.12 29.05
C SER A 345 -27.98 -27.27 27.82
N MET A 346 -28.49 -27.88 26.74
CA MET A 346 -28.97 -27.13 25.58
C MET A 346 -30.27 -26.40 25.93
N ILE A 347 -30.35 -25.10 25.63
CA ILE A 347 -31.57 -24.30 25.78
C ILE A 347 -31.96 -23.76 24.41
N ALA A 348 -33.20 -23.99 23.99
CA ALA A 348 -33.72 -23.50 22.71
C ALA A 348 -34.63 -22.29 22.91
N ALA A 349 -34.26 -21.16 22.32
CA ALA A 349 -35.13 -19.99 22.21
C ALA A 349 -35.99 -20.11 20.95
N ILE A 350 -37.31 -20.25 21.15
CA ILE A 350 -38.28 -20.47 20.07
C ILE A 350 -39.66 -19.97 20.51
N ASP A 351 -40.38 -19.29 19.59
CA ASP A 351 -41.75 -18.87 19.84
C ASP A 351 -42.73 -20.01 19.53
N ILE A 352 -43.35 -20.54 20.59
CA ILE A 352 -44.25 -21.70 20.54
C ILE A 352 -45.58 -21.34 19.87
N ASP A 353 -45.96 -22.01 18.78
CA ASP A 353 -47.20 -21.71 18.07
C ASP A 353 -47.98 -22.98 17.64
N ASP A 354 -48.98 -22.83 16.75
CA ASP A 354 -49.78 -23.95 16.26
C ASP A 354 -49.00 -24.88 15.33
N ALA A 355 -47.93 -24.39 14.68
CA ALA A 355 -47.08 -25.19 13.81
C ALA A 355 -46.04 -25.98 14.62
N PHE A 356 -45.62 -25.45 15.77
CA PHE A 356 -44.64 -26.07 16.67
C PHE A 356 -45.15 -26.09 18.13
N PRO A 357 -46.19 -26.90 18.45
CA PRO A 357 -46.77 -26.90 19.79
C PRO A 357 -45.93 -27.70 20.79
N LEU A 358 -45.47 -27.05 21.86
CA LEU A 358 -45.01 -27.73 23.07
C LEU A 358 -46.19 -28.13 23.94
N ARG A 359 -46.10 -29.30 24.58
CA ARG A 359 -47.15 -29.86 25.43
C ARG A 359 -46.62 -30.11 26.84
N ASP A 360 -47.47 -29.88 27.83
CA ASP A 360 -47.18 -30.21 29.21
C ASP A 360 -47.41 -31.71 29.50
N VAL A 361 -47.10 -32.12 30.74
CA VAL A 361 -47.27 -33.50 31.23
C VAL A 361 -48.71 -34.01 31.17
N ASP A 362 -49.70 -33.11 31.13
CA ASP A 362 -51.12 -33.44 30.96
C ASP A 362 -51.56 -33.46 29.48
N GLY A 363 -50.63 -33.22 28.55
CA GLY A 363 -50.85 -33.15 27.11
C GLY A 363 -51.52 -31.86 26.64
N GLN A 364 -51.70 -30.86 27.52
CA GLN A 364 -52.21 -29.54 27.16
C GLN A 364 -51.12 -28.70 26.49
N ARG A 365 -51.53 -27.68 25.74
CA ARG A 365 -50.61 -26.81 25.01
C ARG A 365 -49.99 -25.79 25.95
N ILE A 366 -48.67 -25.70 25.95
CA ILE A 366 -47.91 -24.69 26.70
C ILE A 366 -48.01 -23.35 25.96
N GLN A 367 -48.28 -22.28 26.70
CA GLN A 367 -48.24 -20.92 26.16
C GLN A 367 -46.78 -20.45 26.01
N PRO A 368 -46.48 -19.57 25.02
CA PRO A 368 -45.14 -18.99 24.90
C PRO A 368 -44.68 -18.35 26.21
N PRO A 369 -43.47 -18.65 26.69
CA PRO A 369 -42.92 -17.96 27.86
C PRO A 369 -42.72 -16.47 27.57
N SER A 370 -42.93 -15.62 28.57
CA SER A 370 -42.61 -14.19 28.57
C SER A 370 -41.08 -13.95 28.70
N GLU A 371 -40.62 -12.69 28.66
CA GLU A 371 -39.18 -12.37 28.68
C GLU A 371 -38.41 -12.96 29.88
N ASP A 372 -39.04 -13.02 31.06
CA ASP A 372 -38.44 -13.50 32.32
C ASP A 372 -38.89 -14.92 32.71
N GLU A 373 -39.52 -15.64 31.78
CA GLU A 373 -40.06 -16.98 32.00
C GLU A 373 -39.27 -18.04 31.24
N ILE A 374 -39.29 -19.27 31.76
CA ILE A 374 -38.65 -20.43 31.16
C ILE A 374 -39.57 -21.64 31.24
N VAL A 375 -39.58 -22.45 30.19
CA VAL A 375 -40.21 -23.77 30.18
C VAL A 375 -39.10 -24.80 30.31
N ILE A 376 -39.17 -25.67 31.31
CA ILE A 376 -38.17 -26.73 31.52
C ILE A 376 -38.77 -28.07 31.10
N ASN A 377 -37.98 -29.01 30.58
CA ASN A 377 -38.49 -30.34 30.26
C ASN A 377 -38.69 -31.19 31.54
N GLU A 378 -39.53 -32.20 31.45
CA GLU A 378 -39.93 -33.05 32.57
C GLU A 378 -38.75 -33.73 33.26
N TRP A 379 -37.76 -34.23 32.50
CA TRP A 379 -36.55 -34.82 33.08
C TRP A 379 -35.77 -33.82 33.94
N ALA A 380 -35.55 -32.62 33.41
CA ALA A 380 -34.79 -31.59 34.11
C ALA A 380 -35.56 -31.06 35.33
N ALA A 381 -36.88 -30.86 35.23
CA ALA A 381 -37.71 -30.48 36.38
C ALA A 381 -37.61 -31.49 37.55
N ASN A 382 -37.65 -32.79 37.23
CA ASN A 382 -37.55 -33.86 38.20
C ASN A 382 -36.14 -33.97 38.81
N ASP A 383 -35.08 -33.72 38.03
CA ASP A 383 -33.69 -33.83 38.49
C ASP A 383 -33.30 -32.73 39.51
N ILE A 384 -33.84 -31.51 39.35
CA ILE A 384 -33.57 -30.38 40.27
C ILE A 384 -34.72 -30.05 41.23
N ASP A 385 -35.77 -30.87 41.27
CA ASP A 385 -36.93 -30.73 42.19
C ASP A 385 -37.61 -29.35 42.09
N VAL A 386 -38.12 -29.03 40.90
CA VAL A 386 -38.67 -27.70 40.56
C VAL A 386 -40.10 -27.79 40.04
N ASP A 387 -40.97 -26.94 40.60
CA ASP A 387 -42.37 -26.80 40.21
C ASP A 387 -42.63 -25.51 39.41
N VAL A 388 -43.78 -25.43 38.73
CA VAL A 388 -44.23 -24.20 38.05
C VAL A 388 -44.36 -23.05 39.07
N GLY A 389 -43.71 -21.92 38.79
CA GLY A 389 -43.63 -20.72 39.64
C GLY A 389 -42.31 -20.57 40.40
N ASP A 390 -41.46 -21.61 40.44
CA ASP A 390 -40.13 -21.54 41.05
C ASP A 390 -39.15 -20.72 40.18
N SER A 391 -38.09 -20.19 40.80
CA SER A 391 -37.03 -19.43 40.10
C SER A 391 -35.81 -20.28 39.83
N LEU A 392 -35.37 -20.32 38.59
CA LEU A 392 -34.15 -20.99 38.12
C LEU A 392 -33.04 -19.99 37.86
N THR A 393 -31.81 -20.34 38.21
CA THR A 393 -30.61 -19.64 37.79
C THR A 393 -29.93 -20.44 36.68
N ILE A 394 -29.67 -19.77 35.56
CA ILE A 394 -29.00 -20.34 34.39
C ILE A 394 -27.66 -19.65 34.28
N ALA A 395 -26.58 -20.42 34.19
CA ALA A 395 -25.24 -19.91 33.95
C ALA A 395 -24.74 -20.34 32.57
N TRP A 396 -24.09 -19.43 31.85
CA TRP A 396 -23.49 -19.71 30.54
C TRP A 396 -22.17 -18.95 30.36
N PHE A 397 -21.42 -19.25 29.31
CA PHE A 397 -20.27 -18.45 28.92
C PHE A 397 -20.70 -17.36 27.95
N ASP A 398 -20.07 -16.19 27.98
CA ASP A 398 -20.34 -15.17 26.96
C ASP A 398 -20.14 -15.76 25.55
N PRO A 399 -21.07 -15.51 24.60
CA PRO A 399 -21.01 -16.03 23.23
C PRO A 399 -19.70 -15.69 22.51
N GLU A 400 -19.07 -14.58 22.91
CA GLU A 400 -17.80 -14.11 22.39
C GLU A 400 -16.71 -14.20 23.46
N THR A 401 -15.52 -14.60 23.02
CA THR A 401 -14.33 -14.60 23.85
C THR A 401 -13.42 -13.45 23.43
N THR A 402 -13.06 -12.60 24.38
CA THR A 402 -12.13 -11.50 24.15
C THR A 402 -10.76 -11.91 24.63
N HIS A 403 -9.75 -11.84 23.76
CA HIS A 403 -8.37 -12.21 24.08
C HIS A 403 -8.21 -13.62 24.67
N GLY A 404 -9.01 -14.57 24.17
CA GLY A 404 -9.00 -15.96 24.63
C GLY A 404 -9.72 -16.20 25.96
N LYS A 405 -10.14 -15.15 26.69
CA LYS A 405 -10.79 -15.29 27.99
C LYS A 405 -12.28 -15.59 27.86
N GLN A 406 -12.75 -16.60 28.60
CA GLN A 406 -14.17 -16.89 28.77
C GLN A 406 -14.70 -16.26 30.06
N THR A 407 -15.76 -15.48 29.93
CA THR A 407 -16.47 -14.87 31.05
C THR A 407 -17.79 -15.59 31.27
N LYS A 408 -18.17 -15.81 32.54
CA LYS A 408 -19.44 -16.46 32.90
C LYS A 408 -20.50 -15.40 33.16
N GLN A 409 -21.69 -15.62 32.64
CA GLN A 409 -22.89 -14.85 32.93
C GLN A 409 -23.93 -15.73 33.62
N GLU A 410 -24.82 -15.09 34.38
CA GLU A 410 -25.96 -15.76 35.01
C GLU A 410 -27.23 -14.93 34.84
N ALA A 411 -28.38 -15.59 34.70
CA ALA A 411 -29.70 -14.98 34.70
C ALA A 411 -30.67 -15.83 35.51
N THR A 412 -31.64 -15.15 36.14
CA THR A 412 -32.72 -15.80 36.89
C THR A 412 -34.02 -15.71 36.11
N LEU A 413 -34.66 -16.85 35.83
CA LEU A 413 -35.92 -16.95 35.11
C LEU A 413 -36.95 -17.75 35.94
N VAL A 414 -38.24 -17.48 35.77
CA VAL A 414 -39.32 -18.16 36.49
C VAL A 414 -39.90 -19.28 35.65
N VAL A 415 -40.10 -20.46 36.23
CA VAL A 415 -40.68 -21.61 35.52
C VAL A 415 -42.16 -21.34 35.23
N SER A 416 -42.52 -21.20 33.95
CA SER A 416 -43.91 -20.97 33.54
C SER A 416 -44.67 -22.26 33.21
N ALA A 417 -43.96 -23.30 32.76
CA ALA A 417 -44.52 -24.62 32.48
C ALA A 417 -43.44 -25.71 32.48
N ILE A 418 -43.87 -26.98 32.57
CA ILE A 418 -43.02 -28.16 32.44
C ILE A 418 -43.43 -28.91 31.17
N ALA A 419 -42.52 -29.05 30.21
CA ALA A 419 -42.76 -29.72 28.94
C ALA A 419 -42.62 -31.24 29.07
N ALA A 420 -43.62 -31.99 28.60
CA ALA A 420 -43.61 -33.46 28.62
C ALA A 420 -42.46 -34.01 27.76
N LEU A 421 -41.68 -34.92 28.33
CA LEU A 421 -40.56 -35.56 27.66
C LEU A 421 -40.75 -37.08 27.68
N THR A 422 -40.99 -37.67 26.51
CA THR A 422 -41.21 -39.12 26.41
C THR A 422 -39.87 -39.87 26.41
N GLU A 423 -39.68 -40.82 27.32
CA GLU A 423 -38.48 -41.68 27.33
C GLU A 423 -38.56 -42.73 26.19
N PRO A 424 -37.49 -42.94 25.41
CA PRO A 424 -37.51 -43.94 24.35
C PRO A 424 -37.43 -45.37 24.88
N TYR A 425 -38.04 -46.30 24.16
CA TYR A 425 -37.89 -47.74 24.42
C TYR A 425 -36.56 -48.29 23.86
N GLU A 426 -36.10 -47.78 22.72
CA GLU A 426 -34.74 -47.99 22.20
C GLU A 426 -34.05 -46.63 22.05
N ALA A 427 -32.93 -46.46 22.76
CA ALA A 427 -32.10 -45.26 22.73
C ALA A 427 -31.50 -44.98 21.35
N PHE A 428 -30.92 -43.79 21.18
CA PHE A 428 -30.20 -43.45 19.95
C PHE A 428 -28.94 -44.31 19.81
N GLU A 429 -28.58 -44.70 18.59
CA GLU A 429 -27.36 -45.47 18.30
C GLU A 429 -26.45 -44.67 17.37
N VAL A 430 -25.17 -44.51 17.72
CA VAL A 430 -24.16 -43.92 16.83
C VAL A 430 -23.39 -45.04 16.13
N ARG A 431 -23.50 -45.13 14.81
CA ARG A 431 -22.77 -46.12 13.99
C ARG A 431 -21.37 -45.63 13.63
N ARG A 432 -20.53 -46.56 13.13
CA ARG A 432 -19.21 -46.23 12.56
C ARG A 432 -19.33 -45.08 11.55
N ARG A 433 -18.53 -44.03 11.75
CA ARG A 433 -18.52 -42.73 11.02
C ARG A 433 -19.51 -41.67 11.52
N GLY A 434 -20.18 -41.86 12.65
CA GLY A 434 -20.99 -40.82 13.30
C GLY A 434 -22.44 -40.73 12.81
N GLU A 435 -22.93 -41.75 12.09
CA GLU A 435 -24.34 -41.80 11.67
C GLU A 435 -25.23 -42.10 12.89
N VAL A 436 -26.12 -41.16 13.22
CA VAL A 436 -27.05 -41.28 14.35
C VAL A 436 -28.34 -41.96 13.89
N VAL A 437 -28.64 -43.11 14.47
CA VAL A 437 -29.91 -43.83 14.30
C VAL A 437 -30.93 -43.23 15.28
N PRO A 438 -32.11 -42.79 14.81
CA PRO A 438 -33.15 -42.24 15.69
C PRO A 438 -33.65 -43.23 16.73
N ALA A 439 -33.97 -42.73 17.93
CA ALA A 439 -34.62 -43.51 18.97
C ALA A 439 -36.03 -43.99 18.57
N LYS A 440 -36.47 -45.10 19.18
CA LYS A 440 -37.83 -45.63 19.00
C LYS A 440 -38.64 -45.47 20.28
N PHE A 441 -39.91 -45.12 20.10
CA PHE A 441 -40.83 -44.82 21.19
C PHE A 441 -42.01 -45.79 21.17
N ASP A 442 -42.43 -46.23 22.35
CA ASP A 442 -43.65 -47.02 22.59
C ASP A 442 -44.86 -46.12 22.90
N THR A 443 -44.59 -44.90 23.31
CA THR A 443 -45.53 -43.82 23.61
C THR A 443 -45.26 -42.63 22.68
N ALA A 444 -46.29 -41.84 22.36
CA ALA A 444 -46.12 -40.77 21.39
C ALA A 444 -45.12 -39.71 21.90
N PRO A 445 -44.03 -39.40 21.17
CA PRO A 445 -43.10 -38.35 21.56
C PRO A 445 -43.72 -36.97 21.33
N THR A 446 -43.20 -35.96 22.01
CA THR A 446 -43.61 -34.55 21.83
C THR A 446 -42.56 -33.77 21.04
N LEU A 447 -42.82 -32.49 20.73
CA LEU A 447 -41.79 -31.61 20.16
C LEU A 447 -40.59 -31.42 21.12
N ALA A 448 -40.82 -31.57 22.44
CA ALA A 448 -39.74 -31.49 23.41
C ALA A 448 -38.75 -32.66 23.30
N ASN A 449 -39.05 -33.70 22.50
CA ASN A 449 -38.16 -34.82 22.21
C ASN A 449 -37.28 -34.60 20.95
N ASP A 450 -37.32 -33.42 20.33
CA ASP A 450 -36.63 -33.18 19.06
C ASP A 450 -35.16 -32.71 19.27
N PRO A 451 -34.16 -33.57 19.00
CA PRO A 451 -32.76 -33.19 19.13
C PRO A 451 -32.30 -32.20 18.05
N ASN A 452 -33.04 -32.07 16.94
CA ASN A 452 -32.70 -31.18 15.82
C ASN A 452 -33.15 -29.74 16.06
N LEU A 453 -33.74 -29.41 17.22
CA LEU A 453 -33.84 -28.02 17.69
C LEU A 453 -32.45 -27.43 17.98
N THR A 454 -31.48 -28.29 18.28
CA THR A 454 -30.07 -27.94 18.33
C THR A 454 -29.45 -28.16 16.94
N PRO A 455 -28.76 -27.18 16.34
CA PRO A 455 -28.03 -27.37 15.09
C PRO A 455 -26.90 -28.39 15.25
N GLU A 456 -26.42 -28.94 14.13
CA GLU A 456 -25.28 -29.85 14.14
C GLU A 456 -24.00 -29.12 14.55
N VAL A 457 -23.27 -29.69 15.50
CA VAL A 457 -21.99 -29.16 16.00
C VAL A 457 -20.98 -30.31 16.01
N PRO A 458 -19.95 -30.28 15.16
CA PRO A 458 -18.92 -31.31 15.14
C PRO A 458 -18.22 -31.43 16.50
N GLY A 459 -17.92 -32.65 16.92
CA GLY A 459 -17.31 -32.93 18.22
C GLY A 459 -18.31 -32.95 19.38
N VAL A 460 -19.54 -32.46 19.19
CA VAL A 460 -20.61 -32.47 20.20
C VAL A 460 -21.74 -33.39 19.75
N THR A 461 -22.38 -33.10 18.61
CA THR A 461 -23.55 -33.86 18.12
C THR A 461 -23.22 -35.28 17.67
N ASP A 462 -22.00 -35.52 17.18
CA ASP A 462 -21.51 -36.82 16.72
C ASP A 462 -20.76 -37.63 17.80
N ALA A 463 -20.63 -37.09 19.02
CA ALA A 463 -19.98 -37.77 20.13
C ALA A 463 -20.82 -38.94 20.67
N GLU A 464 -20.19 -40.08 21.00
CA GLU A 464 -20.89 -41.25 21.55
C GLU A 464 -21.43 -40.96 22.96
N SER A 465 -20.65 -40.31 23.82
CA SER A 465 -20.99 -39.94 25.20
C SER A 465 -20.79 -38.43 25.42
N ILE A 466 -21.50 -37.86 26.40
CA ILE A 466 -21.34 -36.44 26.79
C ILE A 466 -19.94 -36.15 27.36
N GLU A 467 -19.27 -37.15 27.94
CA GLU A 467 -17.90 -37.04 28.43
C GLU A 467 -16.89 -36.88 27.29
N ASN A 468 -17.25 -37.32 26.07
CA ASN A 468 -16.40 -37.27 24.88
C ASN A 468 -16.67 -36.02 24.03
N TRP A 469 -17.42 -35.04 24.53
CA TRP A 469 -17.61 -33.78 23.82
C TRP A 469 -16.28 -33.03 23.67
N ASP A 470 -15.94 -32.66 22.44
CA ASP A 470 -14.76 -31.87 22.11
C ASP A 470 -15.04 -30.38 22.33
N LEU A 471 -14.90 -29.93 23.58
CA LEU A 471 -15.17 -28.55 23.99
C LEU A 471 -13.86 -27.82 24.33
N PRO A 472 -13.77 -26.50 24.05
CA PRO A 472 -12.59 -25.70 24.36
C PRO A 472 -12.43 -25.38 25.87
N PHE A 473 -13.18 -26.07 26.74
CA PHE A 473 -13.17 -25.90 28.19
C PHE A 473 -13.46 -27.23 28.88
N GLU A 474 -12.96 -27.39 30.11
CA GLU A 474 -13.11 -28.64 30.87
C GLU A 474 -14.56 -28.88 31.35
N THR A 475 -15.08 -30.07 31.06
CA THR A 475 -16.44 -30.50 31.42
C THR A 475 -16.49 -31.68 32.38
N ALA A 476 -15.52 -32.59 32.31
CA ALA A 476 -15.54 -33.89 33.00
C ALA A 476 -15.73 -33.83 34.52
N SER A 477 -15.20 -32.80 35.20
CA SER A 477 -15.33 -32.67 36.66
C SER A 477 -16.74 -32.33 37.15
N LYS A 478 -17.65 -31.99 36.24
CA LYS A 478 -19.03 -31.58 36.56
C LYS A 478 -20.10 -32.57 36.10
N LEU A 479 -19.78 -33.49 35.20
CA LEU A 479 -20.75 -34.41 34.59
C LEU A 479 -21.16 -35.51 35.58
N ARG A 480 -22.46 -35.87 35.57
CA ARG A 480 -23.02 -36.95 36.41
C ARG A 480 -23.45 -38.12 35.53
N PRO A 481 -23.49 -39.37 36.05
CA PRO A 481 -23.95 -40.53 35.27
C PRO A 481 -25.37 -40.36 34.68
N SER A 482 -26.25 -39.62 35.36
CA SER A 482 -27.59 -39.32 34.86
C SER A 482 -27.57 -38.43 33.62
N ASP A 483 -26.58 -37.56 33.46
CA ASP A 483 -26.43 -36.69 32.28
C ASP A 483 -26.02 -37.51 31.05
N ASP A 484 -25.21 -38.55 31.23
CA ASP A 484 -24.84 -39.49 30.15
C ASP A 484 -26.02 -40.38 29.75
N THR A 485 -26.82 -40.86 30.71
CA THR A 485 -28.08 -41.56 30.41
C THR A 485 -29.06 -40.66 29.64
N TYR A 486 -29.14 -39.38 30.00
CA TYR A 486 -29.94 -38.41 29.23
C TYR A 486 -29.41 -38.27 27.80
N TRP A 487 -28.08 -38.21 27.63
CA TRP A 487 -27.46 -38.13 26.31
C TRP A 487 -27.76 -39.35 25.44
N GLU A 488 -27.67 -40.57 25.97
CA GLU A 488 -28.02 -41.81 25.26
C GLU A 488 -29.49 -41.80 24.79
N ASN A 489 -30.41 -41.41 25.66
CA ASN A 489 -31.85 -41.44 25.40
C ASN A 489 -32.37 -40.25 24.59
N HIS A 490 -31.76 -39.07 24.73
CA HIS A 490 -32.32 -37.82 24.22
C HIS A 490 -31.35 -36.97 23.40
N ARG A 491 -30.06 -37.31 23.33
CA ARG A 491 -29.03 -36.56 22.57
C ARG A 491 -29.05 -35.06 22.91
N THR A 492 -28.99 -34.18 21.91
CA THR A 492 -29.00 -32.71 22.04
C THR A 492 -30.38 -32.10 22.24
N THR A 493 -31.38 -32.90 22.65
CA THR A 493 -32.71 -32.40 22.95
C THR A 493 -32.63 -31.28 24.01
N PRO A 494 -33.28 -30.11 23.79
CA PRO A 494 -33.22 -29.01 24.75
C PRO A 494 -33.79 -29.41 26.12
N LYS A 495 -33.05 -29.06 27.18
CA LYS A 495 -33.52 -29.24 28.56
C LYS A 495 -34.44 -28.11 29.01
N ALA A 496 -34.37 -26.97 28.36
CA ALA A 496 -35.27 -25.86 28.59
C ALA A 496 -35.54 -25.05 27.31
N PHE A 497 -36.60 -24.25 27.36
CA PHE A 497 -37.08 -23.40 26.28
C PHE A 497 -37.40 -22.01 26.82
N VAL A 498 -36.96 -20.98 26.09
CA VAL A 498 -37.24 -19.58 26.39
C VAL A 498 -37.86 -18.91 25.16
N SER A 499 -38.41 -17.70 25.32
CA SER A 499 -38.89 -16.94 24.16
C SER A 499 -37.74 -16.63 23.20
N PHE A 500 -38.03 -16.50 21.92
CA PHE A 500 -36.99 -16.17 20.93
C PHE A 500 -36.29 -14.85 21.28
N ALA A 501 -37.07 -13.84 21.72
CA ALA A 501 -36.57 -12.55 22.16
C ALA A 501 -35.66 -12.64 23.40
N THR A 502 -35.97 -13.51 24.37
CA THR A 502 -35.11 -13.77 25.54
C THR A 502 -33.78 -14.36 25.08
N GLY A 503 -33.80 -15.32 24.15
CA GLY A 503 -32.57 -15.91 23.60
C GLY A 503 -31.66 -14.89 22.94
N GLN A 504 -32.22 -14.02 22.08
CA GLN A 504 -31.44 -12.94 21.45
C GLN A 504 -30.82 -12.01 22.50
N LYS A 505 -31.59 -11.61 23.51
CA LYS A 505 -31.10 -10.75 24.59
C LYS A 505 -29.93 -11.37 25.38
N LEU A 506 -29.94 -12.68 25.59
CA LEU A 506 -28.94 -13.37 26.42
C LEU A 506 -27.71 -13.86 25.64
N TRP A 507 -27.87 -14.25 24.37
CA TRP A 507 -26.83 -14.99 23.64
C TRP A 507 -26.46 -14.43 22.27
N SER A 508 -27.04 -13.32 21.81
CA SER A 508 -26.62 -12.69 20.55
C SER A 508 -25.13 -12.30 20.56
N SER A 509 -24.50 -12.39 19.40
CA SER A 509 -23.10 -12.03 19.19
C SER A 509 -22.92 -11.26 17.89
N ARG A 510 -21.71 -10.74 17.64
CA ARG A 510 -21.28 -10.15 16.37
C ARG A 510 -21.37 -11.11 15.19
N PHE A 511 -21.39 -12.43 15.43
CA PHE A 511 -21.53 -13.45 14.39
C PHE A 511 -23.00 -13.66 13.97
N GLY A 512 -23.94 -13.22 14.81
CA GLY A 512 -25.38 -13.28 14.56
C GLY A 512 -26.18 -13.71 15.80
N ASP A 513 -27.47 -13.89 15.60
CA ASP A 513 -28.48 -14.07 16.65
C ASP A 513 -29.50 -15.18 16.36
N VAL A 514 -29.32 -15.93 15.27
CA VAL A 514 -30.17 -17.06 14.90
C VAL A 514 -29.31 -18.26 14.56
N THR A 515 -29.58 -19.42 15.15
CA THR A 515 -28.83 -20.65 14.84
C THR A 515 -29.39 -21.38 13.63
N SER A 516 -30.72 -21.40 13.51
CA SER A 516 -31.39 -22.15 12.44
C SER A 516 -32.83 -21.70 12.24
N TYR A 517 -33.40 -22.03 11.08
CA TYR A 517 -34.81 -21.84 10.74
C TYR A 517 -35.54 -23.18 10.56
N ARG A 518 -36.84 -23.18 10.80
CA ARG A 518 -37.74 -24.33 10.58
C ARG A 518 -38.79 -23.95 9.55
N ILE A 519 -38.78 -24.65 8.41
CA ILE A 519 -39.70 -24.43 7.29
C ILE A 519 -40.68 -25.61 7.24
N PRO A 520 -42.00 -25.40 7.20
CA PRO A 520 -42.97 -26.50 7.09
C PRO A 520 -42.70 -27.43 5.90
N ALA A 521 -42.83 -28.75 6.09
CA ALA A 521 -42.51 -29.76 5.06
C ALA A 521 -43.42 -29.76 3.80
N LYS A 522 -44.37 -28.82 3.69
CA LYS A 522 -45.25 -28.68 2.52
C LYS A 522 -44.50 -28.24 1.26
N THR A 523 -43.31 -27.67 1.40
CA THR A 523 -42.47 -27.19 0.31
C THR A 523 -41.43 -28.24 -0.08
N GLU A 524 -41.20 -28.44 -1.37
CA GLU A 524 -40.18 -29.39 -1.86
C GLU A 524 -38.76 -28.84 -1.67
N ARG A 525 -37.77 -29.74 -1.48
CA ARG A 525 -36.35 -29.38 -1.27
C ARG A 525 -35.80 -28.48 -2.39
N SER A 526 -36.09 -28.85 -3.64
CA SER A 526 -35.65 -28.14 -4.84
C SER A 526 -36.22 -26.72 -4.89
N GLU A 527 -37.50 -26.57 -4.54
CA GLU A 527 -38.15 -25.26 -4.48
C GLU A 527 -37.54 -24.37 -3.39
N ILE A 528 -37.26 -24.92 -2.19
CA ILE A 528 -36.59 -24.17 -1.11
C ILE A 528 -35.21 -23.70 -1.58
N GLN A 529 -34.41 -24.61 -2.13
CA GLN A 529 -33.06 -24.32 -2.60
C GLN A 529 -33.06 -23.26 -3.71
N THR A 530 -33.86 -23.41 -4.75
CA THR A 530 -33.90 -22.45 -5.87
C THR A 530 -34.34 -21.06 -5.40
N ARG A 531 -35.39 -20.97 -4.58
CA ARG A 531 -35.88 -19.67 -4.10
C ARG A 531 -34.87 -18.98 -3.18
N LEU A 532 -34.27 -19.73 -2.24
CA LEU A 532 -33.31 -19.17 -1.32
C LEU A 532 -32.02 -18.73 -2.02
N LEU A 533 -31.48 -19.53 -2.94
CA LEU A 533 -30.29 -19.15 -3.70
C LEU A 533 -30.54 -17.90 -4.55
N SER A 534 -31.76 -17.74 -5.09
CA SER A 534 -32.15 -16.52 -5.81
C SER A 534 -32.20 -15.32 -4.86
N ALA A 535 -32.77 -15.47 -3.66
CA ALA A 535 -32.82 -14.39 -2.67
C ALA A 535 -31.42 -14.02 -2.13
N ILE A 536 -30.55 -15.01 -1.93
CA ILE A 536 -29.15 -14.80 -1.53
C ILE A 536 -28.37 -14.05 -2.61
N ALA A 537 -28.61 -14.34 -3.90
CA ALA A 537 -27.99 -13.56 -4.97
C ALA A 537 -28.38 -12.08 -4.86
N GLU A 538 -29.69 -11.80 -4.76
CA GLU A 538 -30.24 -10.44 -4.75
C GLU A 538 -29.90 -9.64 -3.49
N THR A 539 -29.69 -10.32 -2.37
CA THR A 539 -29.40 -9.70 -1.08
C THR A 539 -27.90 -9.39 -0.99
N LYS A 540 -27.57 -8.09 -1.00
CA LYS A 540 -26.18 -7.64 -0.90
C LYS A 540 -25.52 -8.17 0.38
N GLY A 541 -24.40 -8.89 0.23
CA GLY A 541 -23.62 -9.44 1.33
C GLY A 541 -24.17 -10.73 1.95
N ALA A 542 -25.25 -11.30 1.39
CA ALA A 542 -25.76 -12.61 1.81
C ALA A 542 -24.97 -13.78 1.22
N SER A 543 -24.44 -13.63 0.00
CA SER A 543 -23.58 -14.64 -0.61
C SER A 543 -22.17 -14.60 -0.02
N GLY A 544 -21.60 -15.78 0.21
CA GLY A 544 -20.20 -15.96 0.59
C GLY A 544 -19.22 -15.76 -0.58
N PHE A 545 -19.70 -15.60 -1.81
CA PHE A 545 -18.89 -15.39 -3.00
C PHE A 545 -18.62 -13.91 -3.28
N GLU A 546 -17.44 -13.65 -3.84
CA GLU A 546 -17.03 -12.33 -4.32
C GLU A 546 -16.23 -12.44 -5.61
N LEU A 547 -16.53 -11.54 -6.56
CA LEU A 547 -15.80 -11.41 -7.82
C LEU A 547 -14.85 -10.23 -7.76
N ILE A 548 -13.55 -10.52 -7.81
CA ILE A 548 -12.49 -9.52 -7.86
C ILE A 548 -12.09 -9.30 -9.31
N THR A 549 -12.27 -8.08 -9.82
CA THR A 549 -11.80 -7.68 -11.16
C THR A 549 -10.29 -7.42 -11.15
N LEU A 550 -9.52 -8.49 -10.99
CA LEU A 550 -8.10 -8.47 -10.67
C LEU A 550 -7.28 -7.69 -11.70
N ARG A 551 -7.43 -7.96 -12.99
CA ARG A 551 -6.65 -7.29 -14.05
C ARG A 551 -6.95 -5.80 -14.14
N GLN A 552 -8.21 -5.41 -14.01
CA GLN A 552 -8.59 -3.98 -14.05
C GLN A 552 -8.05 -3.22 -12.83
N ASN A 553 -8.17 -3.80 -11.63
CA ASN A 553 -7.67 -3.21 -10.39
C ASN A 553 -6.14 -3.09 -10.44
N ALA A 554 -5.47 -4.14 -10.90
CA ALA A 554 -4.03 -4.18 -11.00
C ALA A 554 -3.47 -3.19 -12.04
N LEU A 555 -4.10 -3.07 -13.21
CA LEU A 555 -3.72 -2.07 -14.22
C LEU A 555 -3.91 -0.64 -13.71
N THR A 556 -4.95 -0.40 -12.91
CA THR A 556 -5.17 0.91 -12.27
C THR A 556 -4.08 1.19 -11.23
N ALA A 557 -3.76 0.21 -10.38
CA ALA A 557 -2.67 0.30 -9.41
C ALA A 557 -1.29 0.51 -10.07
N SER A 558 -1.06 -0.06 -11.26
CA SER A 558 0.19 0.04 -12.03
C SER A 558 0.52 1.46 -12.52
N SER A 559 -0.46 2.38 -12.47
CA SER A 559 -0.24 3.79 -12.78
C SER A 559 0.76 4.48 -11.84
N GLY A 560 0.97 3.89 -10.65
CA GLY A 560 2.03 4.22 -9.71
C GLY A 560 1.58 5.14 -8.57
N SER A 561 2.16 4.96 -7.38
CA SER A 561 1.86 5.77 -6.20
C SER A 561 2.40 7.20 -6.30
N THR A 562 3.38 7.50 -7.15
CA THR A 562 3.86 8.89 -7.34
C THR A 562 3.94 9.28 -8.82
N PRO A 563 3.58 10.53 -9.20
CA PRO A 563 3.70 11.00 -10.58
C PRO A 563 5.16 11.31 -10.93
N PHE A 564 5.94 10.26 -11.26
CA PHE A 564 7.37 10.36 -11.52
C PHE A 564 7.72 11.33 -12.65
N ASP A 565 6.89 11.41 -13.69
CA ASP A 565 7.03 12.34 -14.80
C ASP A 565 7.00 13.80 -14.34
N VAL A 566 6.00 14.19 -13.55
CA VAL A 566 5.87 15.55 -12.99
C VAL A 566 7.06 15.88 -12.11
N LEU A 567 7.54 14.89 -11.38
CA LEU A 567 8.57 15.01 -10.38
C LEU A 567 9.96 15.18 -11.00
N PHE A 568 10.33 14.28 -11.94
CA PHE A 568 11.54 14.44 -12.76
C PHE A 568 11.48 15.71 -13.59
N LEU A 569 10.32 16.12 -14.09
CA LEU A 569 10.13 17.38 -14.82
C LEU A 569 10.37 18.61 -13.92
N ALA A 570 9.79 18.65 -12.71
CA ALA A 570 9.92 19.75 -11.77
C ALA A 570 11.39 20.02 -11.40
N LEU A 571 12.19 18.97 -11.25
CA LEU A 571 13.61 19.07 -10.92
C LEU A 571 14.47 19.33 -12.16
N SER A 572 14.10 18.75 -13.30
CA SER A 572 14.69 19.05 -14.59
C SER A 572 14.50 20.51 -14.99
N MET A 573 13.49 21.20 -14.46
CA MET A 573 13.27 22.64 -14.71
C MET A 573 14.53 23.48 -14.45
N PHE A 574 15.33 23.16 -13.43
CA PHE A 574 16.56 23.91 -13.11
C PHE A 574 17.69 23.65 -14.12
N VAL A 575 17.81 22.40 -14.57
CA VAL A 575 18.77 22.03 -15.62
C VAL A 575 18.34 22.62 -16.96
N ILE A 576 17.04 22.59 -17.28
CA ILE A 576 16.44 23.27 -18.43
C ILE A 576 16.72 24.76 -18.35
N ALA A 577 16.45 25.42 -17.21
CA ALA A 577 16.74 26.84 -17.01
C ALA A 577 18.23 27.17 -17.23
N SER A 578 19.14 26.32 -16.74
CA SER A 578 20.58 26.45 -16.99
C SER A 578 20.93 26.31 -18.48
N GLY A 579 20.31 25.36 -19.18
CA GLY A 579 20.41 25.20 -20.63
C GLY A 579 19.88 26.41 -21.40
N LEU A 580 18.77 27.00 -20.98
CA LEU A 580 18.21 28.22 -21.60
C LEU A 580 19.09 29.45 -21.36
N ILE A 581 19.68 29.58 -20.16
CA ILE A 581 20.69 30.61 -19.87
C ILE A 581 21.87 30.46 -20.83
N LEU A 582 22.36 29.22 -21.02
CA LEU A 582 23.45 28.93 -21.95
C LEU A 582 23.07 29.25 -23.41
N VAL A 583 21.89 28.83 -23.88
CA VAL A 583 21.38 29.15 -25.22
C VAL A 583 21.28 30.65 -25.43
N SER A 584 20.70 31.37 -24.47
CA SER A 584 20.56 32.83 -24.50
C SER A 584 21.92 33.53 -24.59
N LEU A 585 22.90 33.04 -23.83
CA LEU A 585 24.26 33.57 -23.83
C LEU A 585 24.98 33.34 -25.16
N LEU A 586 24.96 32.10 -25.68
CA LEU A 586 25.56 31.76 -26.97
C LEU A 586 24.90 32.54 -28.11
N PHE A 587 23.57 32.65 -28.10
CA PHE A 587 22.83 33.39 -29.11
C PHE A 587 23.17 34.90 -29.09
N ARG A 588 23.25 35.51 -27.91
CA ARG A 588 23.66 36.92 -27.76
C ARG A 588 25.07 37.17 -28.27
N LEU A 589 26.00 36.24 -28.02
CA LEU A 589 27.36 36.31 -28.55
C LEU A 589 27.37 36.27 -30.09
N THR A 590 26.55 35.40 -30.69
CA THR A 590 26.38 35.33 -32.15
C THR A 590 25.85 36.63 -32.72
N LEU A 591 24.80 37.18 -32.10
CA LEU A 591 24.23 38.47 -32.48
C LEU A 591 25.26 39.59 -32.45
N GLN A 592 26.10 39.65 -31.41
CA GLN A 592 27.18 40.64 -31.30
C GLN A 592 28.19 40.51 -32.44
N SER A 593 28.64 39.29 -32.74
CA SER A 593 29.61 39.06 -33.83
C SER A 593 29.09 39.42 -35.21
N ARG A 594 27.76 39.44 -35.40
CA ARG A 594 27.08 39.71 -36.68
C ARG A 594 26.34 41.05 -36.67
N ALA A 595 26.55 41.90 -35.66
CA ALA A 595 25.87 43.18 -35.52
C ALA A 595 26.14 44.12 -36.71
N SER A 596 27.36 44.10 -37.26
CA SER A 596 27.75 44.86 -38.45
C SER A 596 26.96 44.48 -39.69
N GLU A 597 26.69 43.19 -39.90
CA GLU A 597 25.85 42.70 -41.00
C GLU A 597 24.42 43.23 -40.88
N VAL A 598 23.86 43.20 -39.67
CA VAL A 598 22.51 43.70 -39.39
C VAL A 598 22.43 45.20 -39.64
N GLY A 599 23.44 45.96 -39.21
CA GLY A 599 23.55 47.39 -39.50
C GLY A 599 23.62 47.70 -40.98
N LEU A 600 24.36 46.89 -41.75
CA LEU A 600 24.49 47.05 -43.20
C LEU A 600 23.19 46.72 -43.94
N LEU A 601 22.50 45.63 -43.58
CA LEU A 601 21.21 45.28 -44.15
C LEU A 601 20.14 46.36 -43.88
N GLN A 602 20.14 46.96 -42.69
CA GLN A 602 19.24 48.06 -42.34
C GLN A 602 19.61 49.36 -43.08
N ALA A 603 20.90 49.65 -43.26
CA ALA A 603 21.38 50.81 -44.02
C ALA A 603 21.00 50.74 -45.52
N VAL A 604 20.92 49.53 -46.08
CA VAL A 604 20.46 49.27 -47.46
C VAL A 604 18.93 49.36 -47.59
N GLY A 605 18.19 49.57 -46.50
CA GLY A 605 16.75 49.84 -46.50
C GLY A 605 15.85 48.64 -46.14
N LEU A 606 16.41 47.53 -45.65
CA LEU A 606 15.59 46.42 -45.13
C LEU A 606 15.00 46.78 -43.75
N PRO A 607 13.66 46.66 -43.57
CA PRO A 607 13.04 46.99 -42.28
C PRO A 607 13.47 45.98 -41.21
N ALA A 608 13.72 46.48 -39.98
CA ALA A 608 14.13 45.66 -38.84
C ALA A 608 13.21 44.45 -38.59
N LYS A 609 11.91 44.56 -38.91
CA LYS A 609 10.96 43.43 -38.84
C LYS A 609 11.31 42.28 -39.79
N ARG A 610 11.72 42.57 -41.03
CA ARG A 610 12.14 41.55 -42.00
C ARG A 610 13.46 40.92 -41.59
N VAL A 611 14.42 41.73 -41.12
CA VAL A 611 15.72 41.23 -40.63
C VAL A 611 15.54 40.30 -39.43
N SER A 612 14.70 40.69 -38.45
CA SER A 612 14.35 39.80 -37.33
C SER A 612 13.66 38.51 -37.77
N GLY A 613 12.83 38.56 -38.83
CA GLY A 613 12.16 37.38 -39.37
C GLY A 613 13.10 36.41 -40.06
N ILE A 614 14.19 36.89 -40.69
CA ILE A 614 15.23 36.04 -41.27
C ILE A 614 15.99 35.30 -40.17
N TRP A 615 16.37 36.00 -39.10
CA TRP A 615 17.06 35.41 -37.95
C TRP A 615 16.23 34.40 -37.19
N ILE A 616 14.94 34.68 -36.97
CA ILE A 616 14.03 33.71 -36.33
C ILE A 616 13.95 32.42 -37.16
N ARG A 617 13.94 32.51 -38.49
CA ARG A 617 13.90 31.31 -39.36
C ARG A 617 15.22 30.56 -39.40
N GLU A 618 16.36 31.27 -39.40
CA GLU A 618 17.68 30.64 -39.24
C GLU A 618 17.75 29.90 -37.89
N MET A 619 17.34 30.57 -36.81
CA MET A 619 17.32 29.97 -35.47
C MET A 619 16.29 28.86 -35.34
N LEU A 620 15.17 28.91 -36.06
CA LEU A 620 14.21 27.80 -36.10
C LEU A 620 14.87 26.53 -36.68
N LEU A 621 15.69 26.65 -37.74
CA LEU A 621 16.45 25.52 -38.28
C LEU A 621 17.48 25.00 -37.26
N VAL A 622 18.17 25.91 -36.57
CA VAL A 622 19.11 25.57 -35.48
C VAL A 622 18.39 24.83 -34.35
N CYS A 623 17.21 25.32 -33.95
CA CYS A 623 16.41 24.72 -32.88
C CYS A 623 15.87 23.34 -33.28
N ILE A 624 15.41 23.16 -34.53
CA ILE A 624 14.97 21.85 -35.02
C ILE A 624 16.13 20.86 -35.01
N LEU A 625 17.30 21.24 -35.54
CA LEU A 625 18.48 20.37 -35.55
C LEU A 625 18.97 20.06 -34.14
N GLY A 626 18.99 21.06 -33.26
CA GLY A 626 19.30 20.89 -31.85
C GLY A 626 18.31 19.99 -31.13
N ALA A 627 17.00 20.12 -31.40
CA ALA A 627 15.96 19.30 -30.78
C ALA A 627 16.03 17.83 -31.24
N VAL A 628 16.30 17.57 -32.53
CA VAL A 628 16.53 16.20 -33.03
C VAL A 628 17.74 15.57 -32.34
N LEU A 629 18.87 16.29 -32.27
CA LEU A 629 20.04 15.83 -31.55
C LEU A 629 19.75 15.64 -30.05
N GLY A 630 18.95 16.54 -29.48
CA GLY A 630 18.50 16.49 -28.10
C GLY A 630 17.66 15.27 -27.79
N ILE A 631 16.75 14.85 -28.66
CA ILE A 631 16.01 13.58 -28.49
C ILE A 631 16.99 12.40 -28.42
N LEU A 632 17.96 12.32 -29.34
CA LEU A 632 18.93 11.22 -29.35
C LEU A 632 19.76 11.18 -28.05
N ILE A 633 20.22 12.34 -27.59
CA ILE A 633 20.94 12.46 -26.31
C ILE A 633 20.00 12.15 -25.14
N GLY A 634 18.74 12.59 -25.21
CA GLY A 634 17.72 12.37 -24.18
C GLY A 634 17.37 10.90 -24.00
N ILE A 635 17.26 10.13 -25.09
CA ILE A 635 17.10 8.67 -25.05
C ILE A 635 18.33 8.03 -24.41
N GLY A 636 19.54 8.40 -24.82
CA GLY A 636 20.77 7.90 -24.20
C GLY A 636 20.91 8.27 -22.72
N TYR A 637 20.42 9.45 -22.35
CA TYR A 637 20.37 9.92 -20.97
C TYR A 637 19.36 9.12 -20.14
N ALA A 638 18.15 8.89 -20.64
CA ALA A 638 17.16 8.03 -20.00
C ALA A 638 17.71 6.61 -19.83
N ALA A 639 18.37 6.06 -20.85
CA ALA A 639 19.04 4.76 -20.78
C ALA A 639 20.12 4.73 -19.69
N ALA A 640 20.97 5.75 -19.62
CA ALA A 640 22.03 5.85 -18.60
C ALA A 640 21.45 6.02 -17.19
N MET A 641 20.37 6.79 -17.04
CA MET A 641 19.66 6.94 -15.77
C MET A 641 19.08 5.61 -15.29
N ILE A 642 18.33 4.93 -16.15
CA ILE A 642 17.74 3.63 -15.83
C ILE A 642 18.85 2.62 -15.51
N TRP A 643 19.92 2.59 -16.30
CA TRP A 643 21.08 1.74 -16.01
C TRP A 643 21.72 2.04 -14.65
N GLY A 644 21.83 3.32 -14.28
CA GLY A 644 22.27 3.70 -12.95
C GLY A 644 21.31 3.21 -11.87
N LEU A 645 19.98 3.34 -12.08
CA LEU A 645 18.95 2.82 -11.17
C LEU A 645 19.06 1.31 -11.01
N LYS A 646 19.52 0.60 -12.06
CA LYS A 646 19.81 -0.83 -12.01
C LYS A 646 21.11 -1.22 -11.30
N THR A 647 22.10 -0.34 -11.19
CA THR A 647 23.47 -0.74 -10.81
C THR A 647 24.04 0.00 -9.62
N TRP A 648 23.93 1.33 -9.59
CA TRP A 648 24.54 2.17 -8.55
C TRP A 648 23.61 2.41 -7.35
N TRP A 649 22.31 2.14 -7.52
CA TRP A 649 21.25 2.43 -6.53
C TRP A 649 20.54 1.16 -6.01
N VAL A 650 21.14 -0.01 -6.17
CA VAL A 650 20.55 -1.35 -5.85
C VAL A 650 20.22 -1.53 -4.37
N GLY A 651 20.89 -0.81 -3.45
CA GLY A 651 20.63 -0.91 -2.01
C GLY A 651 19.29 -0.32 -1.53
N ALA A 652 18.49 0.28 -2.42
CA ALA A 652 17.28 1.00 -2.05
C ALA A 652 16.08 0.81 -2.98
N ILE A 653 16.23 0.03 -4.05
CA ILE A 653 15.11 -0.48 -4.84
C ILE A 653 15.33 -1.99 -4.87
N SER A 654 14.51 -2.74 -4.12
CA SER A 654 14.75 -4.15 -3.82
C SER A 654 15.00 -5.03 -5.06
N LYS A 655 14.48 -4.64 -6.24
CA LYS A 655 14.91 -5.13 -7.56
C LYS A 655 14.74 -4.06 -8.66
N PRO A 656 15.67 -3.93 -9.61
CA PRO A 656 15.55 -3.00 -10.71
C PRO A 656 14.75 -3.57 -11.89
N ILE A 657 13.42 -3.55 -11.80
CA ILE A 657 12.49 -4.02 -12.84
C ILE A 657 12.24 -2.93 -13.92
N ILE A 658 12.92 -1.79 -13.85
CA ILE A 658 12.67 -0.66 -14.75
C ILE A 658 13.41 -0.85 -16.08
N ASP A 659 12.68 -1.08 -17.17
CA ASP A 659 13.21 -1.13 -18.53
C ASP A 659 12.97 0.17 -19.28
N LEU A 660 13.88 0.48 -20.21
CA LEU A 660 13.76 1.68 -21.03
C LEU A 660 12.61 1.53 -22.02
N HIS A 661 11.53 2.27 -21.80
CA HIS A 661 10.43 2.39 -22.73
C HIS A 661 10.50 3.71 -23.50
N ILE A 662 10.38 3.64 -24.83
CA ILE A 662 10.46 4.80 -25.71
C ILE A 662 9.05 5.21 -26.14
N GLY A 663 8.43 6.10 -25.36
CA GLY A 663 7.10 6.64 -25.63
C GLY A 663 7.09 7.64 -26.81
N PRO A 664 6.31 7.40 -27.90
CA PRO A 664 6.28 8.32 -29.04
C PRO A 664 5.65 9.67 -28.70
N VAL A 665 4.68 9.69 -27.79
CA VAL A 665 4.04 10.92 -27.29
C VAL A 665 5.03 11.77 -26.50
N SER A 666 5.83 11.15 -25.61
CA SER A 666 6.86 11.84 -24.84
C SER A 666 7.98 12.42 -25.71
N ILE A 667 8.40 11.70 -26.76
CA ILE A 667 9.32 12.23 -27.77
C ILE A 667 8.72 13.46 -28.45
N LEU A 668 7.46 13.40 -28.85
CA LEU A 668 6.78 14.50 -29.53
C LEU A 668 6.66 15.73 -28.61
N ILE A 669 6.27 15.53 -27.34
CA ILE A 669 6.19 16.59 -26.33
C ILE A 669 7.56 17.21 -26.10
N GLY A 670 8.60 16.39 -25.91
CA GLY A 670 9.98 16.86 -25.71
C GLY A 670 10.48 17.67 -26.91
N PHE A 671 10.24 17.19 -28.14
CA PHE A 671 10.61 17.86 -29.38
C PHE A 671 9.92 19.23 -29.55
N VAL A 672 8.59 19.25 -29.46
CA VAL A 672 7.78 20.47 -29.66
C VAL A 672 8.12 21.49 -28.58
N SER A 673 8.17 21.06 -27.32
CA SER A 673 8.48 21.94 -26.18
C SER A 673 9.91 22.48 -26.25
N GLY A 674 10.90 21.64 -26.58
CA GLY A 674 12.29 22.07 -26.77
C GLY A 674 12.43 23.17 -27.82
N ILE A 675 11.74 23.03 -28.97
CA ILE A 675 11.70 24.06 -30.01
C ILE A 675 11.00 25.33 -29.50
N LEU A 676 9.79 25.20 -28.94
CA LEU A 676 8.99 26.34 -28.51
C LEU A 676 9.71 27.18 -27.44
N ILE A 677 10.29 26.53 -26.43
CA ILE A 677 11.00 27.19 -25.33
C ILE A 677 12.27 27.89 -25.85
N CYS A 678 13.05 27.24 -26.71
CA CYS A 678 14.28 27.83 -27.26
C CYS A 678 13.98 28.98 -28.24
N VAL A 679 13.00 28.82 -29.13
CA VAL A 679 12.54 29.88 -30.02
C VAL A 679 11.98 31.06 -29.22
N GLY A 680 11.22 30.79 -28.14
CA GLY A 680 10.73 31.82 -27.21
C GLY A 680 11.88 32.59 -26.55
N THR A 681 12.91 31.89 -26.08
CA THR A 681 14.12 32.48 -25.48
C THR A 681 14.87 33.38 -26.47
N ILE A 682 15.05 32.89 -27.70
CA ILE A 682 15.69 33.61 -28.81
C ILE A 682 14.86 34.83 -29.22
N PHE A 683 13.54 34.68 -29.32
CA PHE A 683 12.61 35.76 -29.63
C PHE A 683 12.65 36.86 -28.58
N TRP A 684 12.69 36.50 -27.29
CA TRP A 684 12.83 37.46 -26.19
C TRP A 684 14.16 38.22 -26.25
N ALA A 685 15.27 37.51 -26.51
CA ALA A 685 16.57 38.13 -26.71
C ALA A 685 16.59 39.09 -27.92
N LEU A 686 15.93 38.73 -29.04
CA LEU A 686 15.76 39.57 -30.22
C LEU A 686 14.88 40.81 -29.97
N ARG A 687 13.83 40.70 -29.15
CA ARG A 687 12.94 41.83 -28.82
C ARG A 687 13.71 42.96 -28.14
N SER A 688 14.68 42.63 -27.29
CA SER A 688 15.58 43.59 -26.64
C SER A 688 16.38 44.43 -27.65
N LEU A 689 16.70 43.88 -28.82
CA LEU A 689 17.59 44.50 -29.82
C LEU A 689 16.87 45.41 -30.81
N ARG A 690 15.55 45.32 -30.95
CA ARG A 690 14.75 46.23 -31.80
C ARG A 690 14.84 47.71 -31.41
N ARG A 691 15.44 48.03 -30.25
CA ARG A 691 15.55 49.38 -29.70
C ARG A 691 16.92 50.05 -29.93
N GLN A 692 17.81 49.44 -30.71
CA GLN A 692 19.17 49.96 -30.92
C GLN A 692 19.35 50.79 -32.19
N SER A 693 20.35 51.68 -32.19
CA SER A 693 20.64 52.58 -33.30
C SER A 693 21.42 51.87 -34.42
N VAL A 694 21.04 52.11 -35.67
CA VAL A 694 21.68 51.56 -36.89
C VAL A 694 23.18 51.90 -36.94
N ARG A 695 23.56 53.08 -36.42
CA ARG A 695 24.95 53.55 -36.37
C ARG A 695 25.84 52.71 -35.44
N GLY A 696 25.31 52.27 -34.29
CA GLY A 696 26.05 51.38 -33.37
C GLY A 696 26.30 50.02 -34.01
N MET A 697 25.26 49.44 -34.60
CA MET A 697 25.34 48.15 -35.30
C MET A 697 26.41 48.17 -36.41
N LEU A 698 26.47 49.22 -37.23
CA LEU A 698 27.50 49.40 -38.28
C LEU A 698 28.93 49.48 -37.74
N ALA A 699 29.12 50.01 -36.53
CA ALA A 699 30.43 50.05 -35.85
C ALA A 699 30.82 48.69 -35.24
N GLY A 700 30.03 47.64 -35.45
CA GLY A 700 30.21 46.33 -34.81
C GLY A 700 29.95 46.36 -33.30
N ARG A 701 29.33 47.44 -32.80
CA ARG A 701 29.04 47.63 -31.37
C ARG A 701 27.53 47.61 -31.17
N ILE A 702 27.06 46.59 -30.48
CA ILE A 702 25.74 46.63 -29.84
C ILE A 702 25.87 47.62 -28.67
N ASP A 703 25.70 48.91 -28.97
CA ASP A 703 25.80 49.99 -28.00
C ASP A 703 24.60 49.89 -27.03
N GLU A 704 24.79 49.24 -25.88
CA GLU A 704 23.84 49.33 -24.76
C GLU A 704 23.73 50.78 -24.24
N SER A 705 24.80 51.57 -24.43
CA SER A 705 24.96 52.94 -23.94
C SER A 705 24.31 54.03 -24.80
N ALA A 706 23.86 53.73 -26.03
CA ALA A 706 23.34 54.74 -26.96
C ALA A 706 21.82 54.95 -26.88
N SER A 707 21.14 54.36 -25.88
CA SER A 707 19.85 54.90 -25.46
C SER A 707 20.12 56.14 -24.60
N LEU A 708 19.62 57.30 -25.03
CA LEU A 708 19.57 58.50 -24.16
C LEU A 708 19.13 58.04 -22.75
N PRO A 709 19.81 58.46 -21.67
CA PRO A 709 19.58 57.92 -20.34
C PRO A 709 18.16 58.25 -19.91
N ASN A 710 17.23 57.33 -20.14
CA ASN A 710 15.89 57.49 -19.63
C ASN A 710 15.97 57.14 -18.14
N ARG A 711 16.20 58.19 -17.34
CA ARG A 711 16.28 58.21 -15.87
C ARG A 711 15.13 57.46 -15.17
N LYS A 712 14.05 57.12 -15.90
CA LYS A 712 12.90 56.32 -15.44
C LYS A 712 13.17 54.80 -15.32
N SER A 713 14.14 54.22 -16.04
CA SER A 713 14.41 52.77 -16.02
C SER A 713 15.03 52.28 -14.69
N LYS A 714 15.91 53.08 -14.08
CA LYS A 714 16.60 52.74 -12.81
C LYS A 714 15.66 52.58 -11.60
N LYS A 715 14.41 53.05 -11.67
CA LYS A 715 13.43 52.95 -10.57
C LYS A 715 12.68 51.61 -10.51
N TRP A 716 12.60 50.84 -11.60
CA TRP A 716 11.85 49.57 -11.61
C TRP A 716 12.65 48.38 -11.09
N MET A 717 13.99 48.41 -11.20
CA MET A 717 14.86 47.33 -10.70
C MET A 717 14.70 47.04 -9.19
N PRO A 718 14.76 48.04 -8.28
CA PRO A 718 14.52 47.79 -6.85
C PRO A 718 13.08 47.31 -6.60
N VAL A 719 12.09 47.80 -7.36
CA VAL A 719 10.70 47.31 -7.27
C VAL A 719 10.61 45.85 -7.69
N ALA A 720 11.31 45.42 -8.74
CA ALA A 720 11.35 44.04 -9.19
C ALA A 720 12.02 43.12 -8.15
N ILE A 721 13.14 43.53 -7.56
CA ILE A 721 13.83 42.79 -6.48
C ILE A 721 12.89 42.64 -5.28
N VAL A 722 12.29 43.74 -4.81
CA VAL A 722 11.34 43.71 -3.68
C VAL A 722 10.12 42.84 -4.03
N SER A 723 9.59 42.92 -5.25
CA SER A 723 8.44 42.10 -5.66
C SER A 723 8.76 40.60 -5.65
N MET A 724 9.97 40.18 -6.05
CA MET A 724 10.38 38.78 -5.99
C MET A 724 10.59 38.32 -4.55
N LEU A 725 11.13 39.16 -3.67
CA LEU A 725 11.26 38.84 -2.25
C LEU A 725 9.89 38.75 -1.56
N VAL A 726 8.96 39.64 -1.88
CA VAL A 726 7.58 39.57 -1.40
C VAL A 726 6.90 38.30 -1.90
N LEU A 727 7.08 37.95 -3.18
CA LEU A 727 6.57 36.69 -3.73
C LEU A 727 7.18 35.47 -3.04
N ALA A 728 8.48 35.50 -2.73
CA ALA A 728 9.14 34.44 -1.96
C ALA A 728 8.49 34.28 -0.57
N VAL A 729 8.26 35.39 0.15
CA VAL A 729 7.57 35.36 1.44
C VAL A 729 6.15 34.83 1.31
N ILE A 730 5.38 35.26 0.29
CA ILE A 730 4.02 34.77 0.03
C ILE A 730 4.03 33.26 -0.21
N LEU A 731 4.95 32.75 -1.05
CA LEU A 731 5.08 31.32 -1.32
C LEU A 731 5.51 30.54 -0.06
N SER A 732 6.43 31.07 0.73
CA SER A 732 6.84 30.46 2.01
C SER A 732 5.70 30.42 3.03
N VAL A 733 4.88 31.47 3.13
CA VAL A 733 3.71 31.51 4.01
C VAL A 733 2.61 30.59 3.50
N LEU A 734 2.36 30.56 2.18
CA LEU A 734 1.42 29.64 1.57
C LEU A 734 1.83 28.18 1.81
N ALA A 735 3.14 27.89 1.77
CA ALA A 735 3.70 26.57 2.01
C ALA A 735 3.43 26.03 3.42
N ILE A 736 3.21 26.89 4.41
CA ILE A 736 2.85 26.47 5.78
C ILE A 736 1.49 25.75 5.79
N ASN A 737 0.56 26.17 4.92
CA ASN A 737 -0.78 25.61 4.80
C ASN A 737 -0.88 24.54 3.69
N LEU A 738 0.21 24.26 2.99
CA LEU A 738 0.28 23.20 1.99
C LEU A 738 0.94 21.97 2.61
N SER A 739 0.63 20.79 2.06
CA SER A 739 1.25 19.52 2.43
C SER A 739 1.83 18.82 1.20
N GLY A 740 2.74 17.87 1.43
CA GLY A 740 3.34 17.03 0.38
C GLY A 740 4.12 17.80 -0.69
N ASP A 741 3.97 17.39 -1.96
CA ASP A 741 4.71 17.93 -3.10
C ASP A 741 4.42 19.42 -3.36
N ALA A 742 3.21 19.88 -3.04
CA ALA A 742 2.84 21.29 -3.16
C ALA A 742 3.64 22.16 -2.17
N GLN A 743 3.88 21.65 -0.97
CA GLN A 743 4.72 22.31 0.04
C GLN A 743 6.19 22.35 -0.41
N ALA A 744 6.75 21.21 -0.83
CA ALA A 744 8.12 21.14 -1.34
C ALA A 744 8.33 22.05 -2.57
N GLY A 745 7.38 22.03 -3.52
CA GLY A 745 7.38 22.88 -4.70
C GLY A 745 7.28 24.37 -4.35
N SER A 746 6.48 24.74 -3.35
CA SER A 746 6.39 26.12 -2.87
C SER A 746 7.67 26.59 -2.16
N PHE A 747 8.31 25.72 -1.37
CA PHE A 747 9.62 26.00 -0.76
C PHE A 747 10.72 26.18 -1.82
N MET A 748 10.80 25.28 -2.80
CA MET A 748 11.73 25.42 -3.93
C MET A 748 11.43 26.67 -4.75
N GLY A 749 10.15 26.98 -4.99
CA GLY A 749 9.71 28.18 -5.71
C GLY A 749 10.07 29.48 -4.98
N SER A 750 9.92 29.52 -3.66
CA SER A 750 10.38 30.62 -2.81
C SER A 750 11.90 30.80 -2.90
N GLY A 751 12.66 29.71 -2.75
CA GLY A 751 14.11 29.71 -2.94
C GLY A 751 14.54 30.23 -4.31
N PHE A 752 13.83 29.84 -5.38
CA PHE A 752 14.07 30.34 -6.73
C PHE A 752 13.75 31.84 -6.89
N CYS A 753 12.70 32.33 -6.23
CA CYS A 753 12.41 33.77 -6.20
C CYS A 753 13.51 34.56 -5.50
N VAL A 754 14.07 34.02 -4.39
CA VAL A 754 15.23 34.60 -3.71
C VAL A 754 16.47 34.57 -4.61
N LEU A 755 16.71 33.46 -5.31
CA LEU A 755 17.78 33.33 -6.31
C LEU A 755 17.67 34.42 -7.38
N ALA A 756 16.49 34.59 -7.98
CA ALA A 756 16.23 35.60 -8.99
C ALA A 756 16.43 37.02 -8.44
N ALA A 757 15.96 37.30 -7.22
CA ALA A 757 16.15 38.57 -6.54
C ALA A 757 17.65 38.88 -6.31
N MET A 758 18.43 37.90 -5.85
CA MET A 758 19.86 38.05 -5.66
C MET A 758 20.63 38.23 -6.97
N LEU A 759 20.26 37.53 -8.04
CA LEU A 759 20.86 37.74 -9.36
C LEU A 759 20.56 39.14 -9.91
N MET A 760 19.33 39.64 -9.74
CA MET A 760 18.97 41.03 -10.09
C MET A 760 19.72 42.06 -9.23
N PHE A 761 19.95 41.76 -7.95
CA PHE A 761 20.76 42.59 -7.07
C PHE A 761 22.23 42.64 -7.52
N VAL A 762 22.83 41.48 -7.84
CA VAL A 762 24.19 41.39 -8.39
C VAL A 762 24.29 42.16 -9.71
N TYR A 763 23.31 42.00 -10.60
CA TYR A 763 23.22 42.78 -11.84
C TYR A 763 23.21 44.30 -11.57
N SER A 764 22.36 44.76 -10.64
CA SER A 764 22.28 46.17 -10.26
C SER A 764 23.57 46.69 -9.62
N MET A 765 24.27 45.86 -8.85
CA MET A 765 25.58 46.20 -8.27
C MET A 765 26.65 46.36 -9.35
N LEU A 766 26.66 45.49 -10.37
CA LEU A 766 27.61 45.55 -11.47
C LEU A 766 27.36 46.74 -12.42
N GLU A 767 26.10 47.18 -12.57
CA GLU A 767 25.73 48.38 -13.34
C GLU A 767 26.05 49.71 -12.62
N ARG A 768 26.37 49.70 -11.32
CA ARG A 768 26.75 50.93 -10.61
C ARG A 768 28.20 51.31 -10.94
N ASP A 769 28.37 52.42 -11.63
CA ASP A 769 29.67 53.07 -11.79
C ASP A 769 30.22 53.45 -10.41
N GLY A 770 31.40 52.96 -10.08
CA GLY A 770 32.15 53.40 -8.90
C GLY A 770 33.20 54.42 -9.33
N GLU A 771 33.25 55.56 -8.67
CA GLU A 771 34.41 56.45 -8.73
C GLU A 771 35.60 55.73 -8.06
N SER A 772 36.51 55.15 -8.85
CA SER A 772 37.70 54.50 -8.33
C SER A 772 38.94 55.35 -8.61
N ASN A 773 39.61 55.78 -7.54
CA ASN A 773 40.81 56.65 -7.57
C ASN A 773 42.15 55.89 -7.54
N SER A 774 42.17 54.57 -7.74
CA SER A 774 43.40 53.77 -7.77
C SER A 774 43.36 52.77 -8.93
N ALA A 775 44.33 52.85 -9.84
CA ALA A 775 44.43 52.01 -11.05
C ALA A 775 45.53 50.92 -10.95
N THR A 776 46.07 50.67 -9.76
CA THR A 776 47.28 49.85 -9.58
C THR A 776 47.07 48.49 -8.95
N ASP A 777 45.88 48.21 -8.39
CA ASP A 777 45.60 46.91 -7.76
C ASP A 777 45.01 45.89 -8.74
N LEU A 778 45.54 44.66 -8.73
CA LEU A 778 45.16 43.58 -9.64
C LEU A 778 43.72 43.12 -9.39
N GLN A 779 43.25 43.18 -8.14
CA GLN A 779 41.87 42.84 -7.78
C GLN A 779 40.90 43.90 -8.31
N GLN A 780 41.26 45.18 -8.24
CA GLN A 780 40.45 46.27 -8.80
C GLN A 780 40.35 46.17 -10.33
N LEU A 781 41.45 45.83 -11.02
CA LEU A 781 41.44 45.59 -12.47
C LEU A 781 40.55 44.41 -12.87
N ALA A 782 40.55 43.32 -12.08
CA ALA A 782 39.64 42.20 -12.27
C ALA A 782 38.17 42.58 -12.02
N LEU A 783 37.89 43.37 -10.97
CA LEU A 783 36.53 43.83 -10.67
C LEU A 783 35.98 44.79 -11.75
N MET A 784 36.84 45.63 -12.31
CA MET A 784 36.48 46.52 -13.41
C MET A 784 36.14 45.73 -14.68
N SER A 785 36.79 44.59 -14.95
CA SER A 785 36.43 43.77 -16.09
C SER A 785 35.07 43.09 -15.92
N LEU A 786 34.71 42.69 -14.71
CA LEU A 786 33.40 42.12 -14.38
C LEU A 786 32.24 43.11 -14.62
N ARG A 787 32.45 44.41 -14.34
CA ARG A 787 31.45 45.47 -14.53
C ARG A 787 31.28 45.92 -15.98
N ARG A 788 32.23 45.59 -16.86
CA ARG A 788 32.19 46.03 -18.26
C ARG A 788 31.02 45.44 -19.05
N ASN A 789 30.63 44.22 -18.73
CA ASN A 789 29.48 43.53 -19.32
C ASN A 789 28.63 42.90 -18.20
N PRO A 790 27.85 43.70 -17.45
CA PRO A 790 27.17 43.27 -16.23
C PRO A 790 26.19 42.12 -16.50
N LEU A 791 25.52 42.14 -17.65
CA LEU A 791 24.60 41.06 -18.06
C LEU A 791 25.33 39.73 -18.27
N ARG A 792 26.49 39.74 -18.93
CA ARG A 792 27.27 38.52 -19.21
C ARG A 792 27.78 37.90 -17.91
N SER A 793 28.38 38.73 -17.05
CA SER A 793 28.86 38.31 -15.73
C SER A 793 27.72 37.74 -14.90
N THR A 794 26.54 38.37 -14.90
CA THR A 794 25.37 37.89 -14.15
C THR A 794 24.80 36.58 -14.69
N LEU A 795 24.74 36.40 -16.02
CA LEU A 795 24.30 35.12 -16.61
C LEU A 795 25.26 33.97 -16.26
N THR A 796 26.55 34.27 -16.19
CA THR A 796 27.58 33.30 -15.78
C THR A 796 27.49 32.96 -14.29
N ILE A 797 27.26 33.95 -13.43
CA ILE A 797 26.97 33.76 -12.01
C ILE A 797 25.69 32.94 -11.83
N GLY A 798 24.63 33.26 -12.57
CA GLY A 798 23.33 32.59 -12.51
C GLY A 798 23.41 31.11 -12.86
N LEU A 799 24.24 30.74 -13.83
CA LEU A 799 24.45 29.35 -14.24
C LEU A 799 25.05 28.50 -13.09
N VAL A 800 26.05 29.03 -12.36
CA VAL A 800 26.63 28.38 -11.18
C VAL A 800 25.67 28.42 -9.99
N ALA A 801 24.94 29.51 -9.84
CA ALA A 801 24.00 29.72 -8.74
C ALA A 801 22.79 28.78 -8.82
N VAL A 802 22.21 28.54 -10.01
CA VAL A 802 21.11 27.59 -10.20
C VAL A 802 21.54 26.16 -9.85
N ALA A 803 22.74 25.74 -10.27
CA ALA A 803 23.25 24.41 -9.98
C ALA A 803 23.56 24.20 -8.48
N SER A 804 24.22 25.17 -7.84
CA SER A 804 24.50 25.12 -6.40
C SER A 804 23.23 25.24 -5.55
N PHE A 805 22.26 26.05 -5.99
CA PHE A 805 20.92 26.10 -5.39
C PHE A 805 20.26 24.72 -5.39
N LEU A 806 20.21 24.04 -6.54
CA LEU A 806 19.57 22.72 -6.65
C LEU A 806 20.27 21.68 -5.75
N ILE A 807 21.60 21.63 -5.77
CA ILE A 807 22.37 20.69 -4.94
C ILE A 807 22.13 20.95 -3.44
N ALA A 808 22.18 22.22 -3.00
CA ALA A 808 21.92 22.58 -1.60
C ALA A 808 20.47 22.27 -1.20
N ALA A 809 19.50 22.66 -2.03
CA ALA A 809 18.08 22.50 -1.74
C ALA A 809 17.66 21.02 -1.68
N VAL A 810 18.11 20.17 -2.60
CA VAL A 810 17.80 18.73 -2.55
C VAL A 810 18.47 18.06 -1.35
N SER A 811 19.70 18.47 -1.01
CA SER A 811 20.43 17.87 0.11
C SER A 811 19.81 18.15 1.48
N SER A 812 19.01 19.22 1.62
CA SER A 812 18.33 19.54 2.87
C SER A 812 17.06 18.73 3.12
N PHE A 813 16.56 17.99 2.12
CA PHE A 813 15.38 17.12 2.27
C PHE A 813 15.76 15.68 2.62
N ARG A 814 17.05 15.37 2.84
CA ARG A 814 17.48 14.02 3.25
C ARG A 814 16.96 13.71 4.65
N LEU A 815 16.51 12.47 4.82
CA LEU A 815 15.91 11.96 6.06
C LEU A 815 16.89 11.04 6.80
N THR A 816 16.89 11.10 8.13
CA THR A 816 17.66 10.22 9.01
C THR A 816 16.74 9.52 10.00
N PRO A 817 16.93 8.22 10.31
CA PRO A 817 16.10 7.51 11.26
C PRO A 817 16.12 8.18 12.63
N THR A 818 14.95 8.33 13.25
CA THR A 818 14.77 8.96 14.57
C THR A 818 14.17 7.96 15.55
N GLU A 819 14.43 8.13 16.85
CA GLU A 819 13.79 7.31 17.89
C GLU A 819 12.26 7.46 17.92
N GLN A 820 11.76 8.64 17.56
CA GLN A 820 10.31 8.89 17.43
C GLN A 820 9.66 8.14 16.25
N GLY A 821 10.45 7.67 15.28
CA GLY A 821 9.94 6.84 14.18
C GLY A 821 9.68 5.40 14.61
N THR A 822 10.38 4.91 15.63
CA THR A 822 10.12 3.60 16.25
C THR A 822 9.32 3.69 17.54
N ALA A 823 9.12 4.90 18.11
CA ALA A 823 8.52 5.13 19.43
C ALA A 823 9.18 4.31 20.57
N GLY A 824 10.48 4.03 20.44
CA GLY A 824 11.22 3.21 21.40
C GLY A 824 11.01 1.70 21.25
N PHE A 825 10.23 1.23 20.27
CA PHE A 825 10.12 -0.22 20.00
C PHE A 825 11.40 -0.76 19.35
N ASP A 826 11.87 -1.91 19.84
CA ASP A 826 13.08 -2.58 19.35
C ASP A 826 12.77 -3.50 18.15
N TYR A 827 11.62 -4.17 18.21
CA TYR A 827 11.20 -5.15 17.22
C TYR A 827 9.74 -4.97 16.77
N VAL A 828 9.51 -5.29 15.51
CA VAL A 828 8.20 -5.51 14.90
C VAL A 828 8.12 -6.99 14.53
N ALA A 829 7.07 -7.68 14.94
CA ALA A 829 6.83 -9.06 14.56
C ALA A 829 5.50 -9.26 13.87
N GLN A 830 5.41 -10.30 13.05
CA GLN A 830 4.19 -10.72 12.39
C GLN A 830 4.06 -12.24 12.47
N SER A 831 2.84 -12.75 12.69
CA SER A 831 2.53 -14.18 12.61
C SER A 831 1.71 -14.51 11.36
N SER A 832 1.99 -15.68 10.77
CA SER A 832 1.17 -16.25 9.69
C SER A 832 -0.25 -16.53 10.18
N GLN A 833 -0.38 -17.11 11.38
CA GLN A 833 -1.66 -17.46 12.00
C GLN A 833 -2.07 -16.49 13.12
N PRO A 834 -3.37 -16.24 13.31
CA PRO A 834 -3.85 -15.39 14.40
C PRO A 834 -3.60 -16.01 15.78
N LEU A 835 -3.11 -15.19 16.71
CA LEU A 835 -2.97 -15.54 18.12
C LEU A 835 -4.17 -14.97 18.90
N PHE A 836 -4.95 -15.85 19.53
CA PHE A 836 -6.18 -15.44 20.22
C PHE A 836 -5.95 -14.98 21.66
N SER A 837 -4.90 -15.48 22.33
CA SER A 837 -4.53 -15.04 23.67
C SER A 837 -3.70 -13.75 23.64
N ASN A 838 -3.86 -12.91 24.67
CA ASN A 838 -3.19 -11.62 24.76
C ASN A 838 -1.78 -11.72 25.37
N LEU A 839 -0.76 -11.58 24.51
CA LEU A 839 0.66 -11.56 24.88
C LEU A 839 1.07 -10.35 25.75
N SER A 840 0.25 -9.29 25.85
CA SER A 840 0.52 -8.18 26.77
C SER A 840 0.26 -8.55 28.23
N SER A 841 -0.52 -9.61 28.47
CA SER A 841 -0.92 -10.08 29.79
C SER A 841 -0.11 -11.30 30.25
N ALA A 842 0.18 -11.40 31.55
CA ALA A 842 0.87 -12.56 32.11
C ALA A 842 0.08 -13.88 31.94
N ASP A 843 -1.25 -13.80 32.03
CA ASP A 843 -2.14 -14.95 31.81
C ASP A 843 -2.04 -15.45 30.36
N GLY A 844 -2.12 -14.55 29.38
CA GLY A 844 -2.01 -14.92 27.96
C GLY A 844 -0.60 -15.41 27.56
N GLN A 845 0.45 -14.90 28.21
CA GLN A 845 1.80 -15.44 28.05
C GLN A 845 1.89 -16.87 28.59
N THR A 846 1.33 -17.14 29.77
CA THR A 846 1.34 -18.49 30.36
C THR A 846 0.48 -19.48 29.57
N GLU A 847 -0.57 -18.99 28.90
CA GLU A 847 -1.41 -19.80 28.03
C GLU A 847 -0.70 -20.21 26.72
N LEU A 848 0.13 -19.33 26.15
CA LEU A 848 0.80 -19.56 24.87
C LEU A 848 2.23 -20.10 24.98
N LEU A 849 2.91 -19.82 26.10
CA LEU A 849 4.34 -20.05 26.25
C LEU A 849 4.63 -20.93 27.46
N ASP A 850 5.49 -21.92 27.27
CA ASP A 850 6.04 -22.73 28.37
C ASP A 850 7.17 -21.99 29.11
N ALA A 851 7.75 -20.95 28.49
CA ALA A 851 8.83 -20.16 29.03
C ALA A 851 8.36 -18.75 29.42
N THR A 852 8.89 -18.23 30.52
CA THR A 852 8.60 -16.86 30.96
C THR A 852 9.42 -15.85 30.18
N LEU A 853 8.76 -14.85 29.59
CA LEU A 853 9.44 -13.70 29.01
C LEU A 853 10.13 -12.86 30.09
N PRO A 854 11.18 -12.07 29.75
CA PRO A 854 11.78 -11.12 30.68
C PRO A 854 10.71 -10.16 31.28
N PRO A 855 10.75 -9.84 32.59
CA PRO A 855 9.68 -9.08 33.25
C PRO A 855 9.44 -7.67 32.70
N SER A 856 10.48 -7.07 32.12
CA SER A 856 10.44 -5.73 31.51
C SER A 856 9.89 -5.72 30.08
N THR A 857 9.64 -6.89 29.49
CA THR A 857 9.21 -7.00 28.09
C THR A 857 7.75 -6.62 27.94
N ARG A 858 7.49 -5.66 27.04
CA ARG A 858 6.15 -5.26 26.62
C ARG A 858 5.90 -5.79 25.21
N VAL A 859 4.73 -6.39 25.01
CA VAL A 859 4.28 -6.89 23.72
C VAL A 859 2.89 -6.35 23.47
N PHE A 860 2.73 -5.55 22.42
CA PHE A 860 1.42 -5.07 21.97
C PHE A 860 1.00 -5.84 20.72
N GLY A 861 -0.05 -6.64 20.85
CA GLY A 861 -0.69 -7.32 19.72
C GLY A 861 -1.74 -6.45 19.05
N PHE A 862 -1.83 -6.54 17.72
CA PHE A 862 -2.82 -5.84 16.92
C PHE A 862 -3.63 -6.87 16.11
N ARG A 863 -4.95 -6.67 16.10
CA ARG A 863 -5.81 -7.34 15.11
C ARG A 863 -5.38 -6.92 13.72
N PHE A 864 -5.50 -7.83 12.75
CA PHE A 864 -4.86 -7.67 11.45
C PHE A 864 -5.79 -8.06 10.31
N LYS A 865 -6.17 -7.10 9.47
CA LYS A 865 -6.75 -7.34 8.15
C LYS A 865 -5.61 -7.31 7.13
N PRO A 866 -5.30 -8.43 6.46
CA PRO A 866 -4.36 -8.44 5.35
C PRO A 866 -4.80 -7.49 4.24
N GLY A 867 -3.83 -6.90 3.57
CA GLY A 867 -4.05 -6.00 2.44
C GLY A 867 -2.73 -5.66 1.75
N GLU A 868 -2.80 -4.73 0.80
CA GLU A 868 -1.65 -4.23 0.06
C GLU A 868 -0.70 -3.44 0.97
N ASP A 869 0.61 -3.54 0.71
CA ASP A 869 1.57 -2.66 1.37
C ASP A 869 1.44 -1.24 0.80
N ALA A 870 0.91 -0.31 1.59
CA ALA A 870 0.78 1.09 1.21
C ALA A 870 1.99 1.95 1.65
N SER A 871 3.15 1.32 1.90
CA SER A 871 4.38 2.01 2.28
C SER A 871 5.11 2.63 1.09
N CYS A 872 6.13 3.44 1.35
CA CYS A 872 7.03 3.96 0.32
C CYS A 872 7.81 2.85 -0.42
N ASN A 873 7.83 1.63 0.11
CA ASN A 873 8.45 0.49 -0.56
C ASN A 873 7.56 -0.07 -1.67
N ASN A 874 6.29 0.31 -1.79
CA ASN A 874 5.43 -0.11 -2.89
C ASN A 874 5.26 1.03 -3.91
N LEU A 875 5.66 0.76 -5.15
CA LEU A 875 5.54 1.70 -6.26
C LEU A 875 4.14 1.70 -6.87
N TYR A 876 3.34 0.66 -6.63
CA TYR A 876 1.94 0.59 -7.03
C TYR A 876 1.10 1.52 -6.15
N GLN A 877 0.03 2.08 -6.73
CA GLN A 877 -0.96 2.81 -5.94
C GLN A 877 -1.82 1.81 -5.16
N SER A 878 -1.83 1.90 -3.84
CA SER A 878 -2.68 1.02 -3.02
C SER A 878 -4.14 1.46 -3.07
N THR A 879 -5.01 0.48 -3.21
CA THR A 879 -6.47 0.61 -3.15
C THR A 879 -7.07 -0.08 -1.92
N GLN A 880 -6.40 -1.10 -1.40
CA GLN A 880 -6.82 -1.88 -0.24
C GLN A 880 -5.67 -2.02 0.77
N PRO A 881 -5.30 -0.95 1.49
CA PRO A 881 -4.23 -1.00 2.47
C PRO A 881 -4.60 -1.95 3.63
N ARG A 882 -3.59 -2.61 4.21
CA ARG A 882 -3.75 -3.39 5.46
C ARG A 882 -4.29 -2.52 6.61
N VAL A 883 -5.09 -3.14 7.49
CA VAL A 883 -5.69 -2.46 8.66
C VAL A 883 -5.25 -3.15 9.94
N LEU A 884 -4.85 -2.35 10.93
CA LEU A 884 -4.48 -2.79 12.27
C LEU A 884 -5.50 -2.28 13.29
N GLY A 885 -6.04 -3.19 14.10
CA GLY A 885 -6.86 -2.86 15.26
C GLY A 885 -6.00 -2.69 16.50
N ALA A 886 -5.85 -1.46 16.97
CA ALA A 886 -5.10 -1.10 18.17
C ALA A 886 -5.92 -1.37 19.43
N THR A 887 -5.35 -2.15 20.35
CA THR A 887 -5.96 -2.45 21.65
C THR A 887 -6.02 -1.21 22.54
N GLN A 888 -6.94 -1.23 23.50
CA GLN A 888 -7.06 -0.14 24.47
C GLN A 888 -5.78 0.01 25.32
N ASP A 889 -5.12 -1.11 25.67
CA ASP A 889 -3.82 -1.12 26.36
C ASP A 889 -2.74 -0.33 25.60
N PHE A 890 -2.69 -0.47 24.27
CA PHE A 890 -1.75 0.27 23.43
C PHE A 890 -2.08 1.77 23.43
N ILE A 891 -3.35 2.13 23.26
CA ILE A 891 -3.80 3.53 23.26
C ILE A 891 -3.47 4.21 24.59
N ASP A 892 -3.71 3.53 25.71
CA ASP A 892 -3.50 4.07 27.05
C ASP A 892 -2.02 4.14 27.45
N SER A 893 -1.16 3.33 26.84
CA SER A 893 0.29 3.34 27.11
C SER A 893 0.95 4.70 26.82
N PHE A 894 0.37 5.51 25.92
CA PHE A 894 0.85 6.84 25.58
C PHE A 894 0.37 7.95 26.53
N ASN A 895 -0.42 7.61 27.56
CA ASN A 895 -0.75 8.56 28.64
C ASN A 895 0.41 8.72 29.65
N ALA A 896 1.40 7.83 29.63
CA ALA A 896 2.61 7.88 30.46
C ALA A 896 3.78 8.59 29.74
N GLU A 897 4.82 9.02 30.47
CA GLU A 897 6.04 9.68 29.93
C GLU A 897 6.92 8.72 29.09
N VAL A 898 6.36 8.11 28.04
CA VAL A 898 7.02 7.18 27.12
C VAL A 898 7.43 7.92 25.85
N PRO A 899 8.54 7.54 25.17
CA PRO A 899 8.86 8.06 23.85
C PRO A 899 7.70 7.90 22.87
N ALA A 900 7.08 9.00 22.46
CA ALA A 900 5.91 8.98 21.60
C ALA A 900 6.28 9.02 20.11
N PHE A 901 5.41 8.46 19.27
CA PHE A 901 5.48 8.66 17.83
C PHE A 901 5.38 10.15 17.47
N ALA A 902 6.14 10.57 16.45
CA ALA A 902 6.05 11.92 15.92
C ALA A 902 4.72 12.12 15.16
N TRP A 903 3.98 13.19 15.46
CA TRP A 903 2.71 13.51 14.79
C TRP A 903 2.91 14.49 13.63
N GLY A 904 2.33 14.17 12.48
CA GLY A 904 2.33 14.99 11.26
C GLY A 904 1.11 15.92 11.12
N GLY A 905 0.18 15.88 12.08
CA GLY A 905 -1.05 16.67 12.17
C GLY A 905 -2.21 15.85 12.76
N SER A 906 -3.17 16.51 13.43
CA SER A 906 -4.37 15.86 14.01
C SER A 906 -5.58 16.80 13.99
N VAL A 907 -6.78 16.24 14.16
CA VAL A 907 -8.04 16.98 14.41
C VAL A 907 -8.47 16.89 15.88
N ALA A 908 -7.50 16.88 16.79
CA ALA A 908 -7.78 16.92 18.23
C ALA A 908 -8.58 18.19 18.58
N GLU A 909 -9.68 18.03 19.30
CA GLU A 909 -10.57 19.13 19.67
C GLU A 909 -10.43 19.50 21.15
N SER A 910 -9.97 18.56 21.98
CA SER A 910 -9.77 18.74 23.42
C SER A 910 -8.28 18.78 23.82
N ASP A 911 -7.99 19.36 24.98
CA ASP A 911 -6.64 19.34 25.56
C ASP A 911 -6.18 17.91 25.89
N ALA A 912 -7.11 17.02 26.27
CA ALA A 912 -6.83 15.61 26.54
C ALA A 912 -6.42 14.85 25.27
N GLU A 913 -7.13 15.05 24.15
CA GLU A 913 -6.76 14.48 22.85
C GLU A 913 -5.47 15.12 22.30
N SER A 914 -5.20 16.38 22.64
CA SER A 914 -3.93 17.01 22.28
C SER A 914 -2.76 16.41 23.05
N ALA A 915 -2.99 15.93 24.27
CA ALA A 915 -1.99 15.23 25.08
C ALA A 915 -1.79 13.78 24.61
N ASN A 916 -2.87 13.04 24.34
CA ASN A 916 -2.83 11.70 23.75
C ASN A 916 -3.74 11.61 22.51
N PRO A 917 -3.21 11.86 21.30
CA PRO A 917 -4.03 11.87 20.10
C PRO A 917 -4.51 10.47 19.66
N TRP A 918 -4.00 9.38 20.23
CA TRP A 918 -4.49 8.02 19.96
C TRP A 918 -5.93 7.81 20.44
N THR A 919 -6.36 8.55 21.46
CA THR A 919 -7.73 8.48 22.01
C THR A 919 -8.81 8.85 20.97
N MET A 920 -8.45 9.57 19.90
CA MET A 920 -9.37 9.90 18.81
C MET A 920 -9.86 8.65 18.04
N LEU A 921 -9.15 7.52 18.12
CA LEU A 921 -9.61 6.25 17.54
C LEU A 921 -10.87 5.70 18.20
N ASN A 922 -11.20 6.16 19.41
CA ASN A 922 -12.37 5.74 20.15
C ASN A 922 -13.61 6.61 19.87
N ARG A 923 -13.50 7.60 18.96
CA ARG A 923 -14.65 8.42 18.55
C ARG A 923 -15.66 7.59 17.76
N SER A 924 -16.95 7.84 17.99
CA SER A 924 -18.06 7.32 17.19
C SER A 924 -18.71 8.45 16.39
N TYR A 925 -18.98 8.22 15.11
CA TYR A 925 -19.68 9.19 14.25
C TYR A 925 -21.04 8.63 13.83
N ASP A 926 -22.06 9.50 13.75
CA ASP A 926 -23.45 9.14 13.40
C ASP A 926 -23.58 8.59 11.96
N ASP A 927 -22.66 8.96 11.07
CA ASP A 927 -22.60 8.49 9.69
C ASP A 927 -21.93 7.11 9.53
N GLY A 928 -21.47 6.51 10.63
CA GLY A 928 -20.80 5.21 10.65
C GLY A 928 -19.34 5.24 10.18
N ALA A 929 -18.75 6.42 9.95
CA ALA A 929 -17.34 6.51 9.60
C ALA A 929 -16.43 6.05 10.74
N ILE A 930 -15.38 5.30 10.44
CA ILE A 930 -14.42 4.78 11.43
C ILE A 930 -13.23 5.73 11.53
N PRO A 931 -12.88 6.26 12.72
CA PRO A 931 -11.69 7.07 12.89
C PRO A 931 -10.43 6.26 12.57
N VAL A 932 -9.52 6.84 11.78
CA VAL A 932 -8.26 6.20 11.39
C VAL A 932 -7.07 7.13 11.57
N ILE A 933 -5.96 6.58 12.06
CA ILE A 933 -4.64 7.22 12.05
C ILE A 933 -3.77 6.55 10.98
N ILE A 934 -3.04 7.35 10.21
CA ILE A 934 -2.24 6.87 9.08
C ILE A 934 -0.86 7.53 9.11
N ASP A 935 0.19 6.83 8.71
CA ASP A 935 1.47 7.50 8.44
C ASP A 935 1.31 8.51 7.28
N LYS A 936 1.86 9.72 7.45
CA LYS A 936 1.74 10.85 6.51
C LYS A 936 2.23 10.51 5.11
N ASN A 937 3.27 9.69 4.98
CA ASN A 937 3.78 9.30 3.66
C ASN A 937 2.84 8.30 2.99
N THR A 938 2.29 7.35 3.76
CA THR A 938 1.25 6.43 3.26
C THR A 938 0.01 7.20 2.81
N ALA A 939 -0.46 8.15 3.62
CA ALA A 939 -1.59 9.01 3.29
C ALA A 939 -1.35 9.82 2.00
N ASN A 940 -0.25 10.59 1.91
CA ASN A 940 0.00 11.48 0.79
C ASN A 940 0.32 10.73 -0.52
N TYR A 941 1.18 9.71 -0.44
CA TYR A 941 1.73 9.08 -1.64
C TYR A 941 0.87 7.92 -2.11
N SER A 942 0.54 6.99 -1.21
CA SER A 942 -0.24 5.80 -1.58
C SER A 942 -1.73 6.11 -1.72
N LEU A 943 -2.32 6.81 -0.73
CA LEU A 943 -3.78 6.99 -0.64
C LEU A 943 -4.30 8.35 -1.17
N LYS A 944 -3.41 9.29 -1.52
CA LYS A 944 -3.74 10.66 -2.00
C LYS A 944 -4.55 11.51 -1.01
N ILE A 945 -4.33 11.28 0.29
CA ILE A 945 -4.95 12.03 1.39
C ILE A 945 -3.93 13.03 1.92
N PHE A 946 -4.24 14.32 1.78
CA PHE A 946 -3.29 15.41 2.05
C PHE A 946 -3.49 16.16 3.37
N ALA A 947 -4.63 15.96 4.04
CA ALA A 947 -4.99 16.62 5.29
C ALA A 947 -5.88 15.70 6.16
N PRO A 948 -5.81 15.79 7.50
CA PRO A 948 -6.75 15.09 8.37
C PRO A 948 -8.14 15.75 8.31
N GLY A 949 -9.17 15.01 8.71
CA GLY A 949 -10.58 15.38 8.66
C GLY A 949 -11.33 14.92 7.41
N GLY A 950 -10.63 14.40 6.40
CA GLY A 950 -11.24 13.84 5.20
C GLY A 950 -11.69 12.39 5.39
N ASP A 951 -12.72 12.02 4.62
CA ASP A 951 -13.22 10.65 4.55
C ASP A 951 -12.61 9.92 3.36
N TYR A 952 -12.39 8.62 3.53
CA TYR A 952 -11.80 7.72 2.57
C TYR A 952 -12.53 6.39 2.61
N VAL A 953 -13.08 5.95 1.47
CA VAL A 953 -13.85 4.71 1.36
C VAL A 953 -12.96 3.64 0.75
N VAL A 954 -12.91 2.47 1.40
CA VAL A 954 -12.23 1.28 0.91
C VAL A 954 -13.25 0.19 0.66
N HIS A 955 -13.18 -0.41 -0.52
CA HIS A 955 -13.90 -1.64 -0.85
C HIS A 955 -12.90 -2.79 -0.72
N PHE A 956 -13.06 -3.65 0.28
CA PHE A 956 -12.18 -4.80 0.50
C PHE A 956 -12.58 -5.98 -0.37
N ASP A 957 -11.61 -6.88 -0.59
CA ASP A 957 -11.71 -8.17 -1.29
C ASP A 957 -12.51 -9.26 -0.56
N THR A 958 -13.04 -8.91 0.62
CA THR A 958 -13.89 -9.73 1.48
C THR A 958 -15.36 -9.25 1.50
N GLY A 959 -15.65 -8.20 0.73
CA GLY A 959 -16.99 -7.71 0.40
C GLY A 959 -17.40 -6.49 1.23
N GLU A 960 -16.67 -6.17 2.29
CA GLU A 960 -16.94 -5.03 3.14
C GLU A 960 -16.57 -3.72 2.45
N THR A 961 -17.43 -2.72 2.61
CA THR A 961 -17.14 -1.34 2.23
C THR A 961 -17.06 -0.50 3.49
N VAL A 962 -15.86 -0.03 3.82
CA VAL A 962 -15.60 0.71 5.06
C VAL A 962 -15.26 2.15 4.73
N THR A 963 -15.94 3.07 5.41
CA THR A 963 -15.63 4.51 5.33
C THR A 963 -14.74 4.87 6.51
N PHE A 964 -13.50 5.27 6.23
CA PHE A 964 -12.54 5.74 7.23
C PHE A 964 -12.51 7.27 7.26
N ARG A 965 -12.55 7.86 8.45
CA ARG A 965 -12.35 9.29 8.68
C ARG A 965 -10.97 9.52 9.26
N VAL A 966 -10.12 10.23 8.55
CA VAL A 966 -8.71 10.42 8.96
C VAL A 966 -8.65 11.40 10.12
N VAL A 967 -8.32 10.93 11.33
CA VAL A 967 -8.25 11.78 12.53
C VAL A 967 -6.85 12.31 12.82
N GLY A 968 -5.81 11.69 12.26
CA GLY A 968 -4.44 12.17 12.43
C GLY A 968 -3.42 11.47 11.54
N PHE A 969 -2.26 12.11 11.46
CA PHE A 969 -1.10 11.60 10.74
C PHE A 969 0.08 11.35 11.67
N LEU A 970 0.76 10.23 11.48
CA LEU A 970 2.08 9.97 12.04
C LEU A 970 3.18 10.42 11.06
N SER A 971 4.38 10.72 11.54
CA SER A 971 5.49 11.20 10.69
C SER A 971 6.66 10.23 10.67
N ASN A 972 6.86 9.55 9.53
CA ASN A 972 8.00 8.65 9.26
C ASN A 972 8.13 7.53 10.30
N THR A 973 7.11 6.69 10.41
CA THR A 973 7.05 5.64 11.43
C THR A 973 7.24 4.22 10.89
N ILE A 974 7.54 3.28 11.77
CA ILE A 974 7.55 1.83 11.45
C ILE A 974 6.16 1.28 11.07
N LEU A 975 5.09 2.02 11.39
CA LEU A 975 3.70 1.69 11.06
C LEU A 975 3.31 2.11 9.63
N GLN A 976 4.28 2.60 8.84
CA GLN A 976 4.05 2.96 7.46
C GLN A 976 3.44 1.79 6.65
N GLY A 977 2.46 2.11 5.82
CA GLY A 977 1.76 1.17 4.97
C GLY A 977 0.54 0.50 5.60
N SER A 978 0.09 0.96 6.78
CA SER A 978 -1.09 0.43 7.48
C SER A 978 -2.08 1.53 7.87
N LEU A 979 -3.36 1.19 7.95
CA LEU A 979 -4.43 1.97 8.56
C LEU A 979 -4.59 1.55 10.02
N LEU A 980 -4.55 2.50 10.97
CA LEU A 980 -4.70 2.21 12.40
C LEU A 980 -6.10 2.62 12.87
N VAL A 981 -6.86 1.68 13.40
CA VAL A 981 -8.20 1.89 13.98
C VAL A 981 -8.26 1.34 15.40
N SER A 982 -9.25 1.72 16.21
CA SER A 982 -9.47 1.05 17.50
C SER A 982 -9.91 -0.41 17.29
N GLU A 983 -9.57 -1.27 18.24
CA GLU A 983 -9.97 -2.69 18.21
C GLU A 983 -11.49 -2.85 18.08
N ASP A 984 -12.29 -2.08 18.80
CA ASP A 984 -13.76 -2.10 18.71
C ASP A 984 -14.26 -1.73 17.30
N SER A 985 -13.62 -0.76 16.66
CA SER A 985 -13.97 -0.38 15.29
C SER A 985 -13.51 -1.43 14.28
N PHE A 986 -12.36 -2.07 14.52
CA PHE A 986 -11.88 -3.18 13.71
C PHE A 986 -12.86 -4.34 13.74
N VAL A 987 -13.31 -4.77 14.93
CA VAL A 987 -14.25 -5.88 15.10
C VAL A 987 -15.60 -5.57 14.45
N ARG A 988 -16.08 -4.33 14.55
CA ARG A 988 -17.33 -3.90 13.86
C ARG A 988 -17.19 -3.92 12.34
N ALA A 989 -16.03 -3.54 11.81
CA ALA A 989 -15.79 -3.53 10.36
C ALA A 989 -15.51 -4.93 9.79
N PHE A 990 -14.84 -5.80 10.57
CA PHE A 990 -14.35 -7.11 10.15
C PHE A 990 -14.70 -8.19 11.18
N PRO A 991 -16.00 -8.53 11.34
CA PRO A 991 -16.49 -9.38 12.44
C PRO A 991 -15.91 -10.81 12.44
N TYR A 992 -15.50 -11.33 11.28
CA TYR A 992 -14.92 -12.67 11.13
C TYR A 992 -13.41 -12.74 11.41
N LEU A 993 -12.74 -11.60 11.55
CA LEU A 993 -11.30 -11.56 11.80
C LEU A 993 -11.00 -11.48 13.30
N GLY A 994 -10.52 -12.60 13.83
CA GLY A 994 -10.14 -12.76 15.23
C GLY A 994 -8.63 -12.76 15.47
N GLY A 995 -8.24 -12.53 16.73
CA GLY A 995 -6.84 -12.65 17.17
C GLY A 995 -5.89 -11.57 16.67
N SER A 996 -4.69 -11.55 17.25
CA SER A 996 -3.59 -10.66 16.88
C SER A 996 -2.64 -11.34 15.88
N ARG A 997 -2.13 -10.59 14.90
CA ARG A 997 -1.09 -11.09 13.98
C ARG A 997 0.09 -10.14 13.78
N TYR A 998 -0.01 -8.92 14.26
CA TYR A 998 1.05 -7.93 14.17
C TYR A 998 1.41 -7.49 15.58
N PHE A 999 2.70 -7.39 15.88
CA PHE A 999 3.19 -7.19 17.24
C PHE A 999 4.28 -6.13 17.27
N LEU A 1000 4.24 -5.27 18.30
CA LEU A 1000 5.34 -4.38 18.66
C LEU A 1000 5.94 -4.86 19.98
N ILE A 1001 7.27 -4.98 20.02
CA ILE A 1001 7.99 -5.56 21.15
C ILE A 1001 9.11 -4.61 21.58
N ASP A 1002 9.17 -4.35 22.87
CA ASP A 1002 10.25 -3.59 23.52
C ASP A 1002 10.53 -4.10 24.93
N SER A 1003 11.68 -3.73 25.47
CA SER A 1003 12.10 -4.02 26.83
C SER A 1003 13.00 -2.88 27.35
N GLU A 1004 13.43 -2.94 28.61
CA GLU A 1004 14.35 -1.94 29.16
C GLU A 1004 15.71 -1.92 28.43
N ASN A 1005 16.17 -3.07 27.92
CA ASN A 1005 17.43 -3.21 27.19
C ASN A 1005 17.27 -4.09 25.94
N GLU A 1006 18.04 -3.77 24.89
CA GLU A 1006 18.03 -4.50 23.60
C GLU A 1006 18.32 -6.00 23.74
N THR A 1007 19.12 -6.41 24.74
CA THR A 1007 19.41 -7.82 25.01
C THR A 1007 18.19 -8.60 25.49
N ASP A 1008 17.34 -7.97 26.31
CA ASP A 1008 16.15 -8.59 26.87
C ASP A 1008 15.08 -8.71 25.78
N SER A 1009 14.95 -7.69 24.93
CA SER A 1009 14.12 -7.72 23.72
C SER A 1009 14.55 -8.85 22.77
N ALA A 1010 15.86 -9.01 22.51
CA ALA A 1010 16.37 -10.09 21.67
C ALA A 1010 16.12 -11.48 22.27
N GLN A 1011 16.23 -11.65 23.59
CA GLN A 1011 15.91 -12.89 24.27
C GLN A 1011 14.41 -13.21 24.18
N ALA A 1012 13.55 -12.22 24.39
CA ALA A 1012 12.10 -12.37 24.27
C ALA A 1012 11.70 -12.82 22.86
N VAL A 1013 12.25 -12.16 21.83
CA VAL A 1013 12.03 -12.53 20.43
C VAL A 1013 12.46 -13.97 20.15
N ALA A 1014 13.63 -14.39 20.62
CA ALA A 1014 14.11 -15.76 20.42
C ALA A 1014 13.17 -16.81 21.04
N VAL A 1015 12.60 -16.53 22.22
CA VAL A 1015 11.59 -17.41 22.84
C VAL A 1015 10.31 -17.45 22.00
N LEU A 1016 9.82 -16.29 21.55
CA LEU A 1016 8.61 -16.19 20.74
C LEU A 1016 8.75 -16.91 19.39
N GLU A 1017 9.84 -16.70 18.64
CA GLU A 1017 10.07 -17.37 17.35
C GLU A 1017 10.25 -18.90 17.50
N GLN A 1018 10.79 -19.35 18.63
CA GLN A 1018 10.95 -20.77 18.92
C GLN A 1018 9.62 -21.44 19.30
N GLN A 1019 8.82 -20.83 20.19
CA GLN A 1019 7.60 -21.45 20.73
C GLN A 1019 6.36 -21.19 19.86
N LEU A 1020 6.27 -20.05 19.19
CA LEU A 1020 5.17 -19.68 18.27
C LEU A 1020 5.56 -19.92 16.81
N GLY A 1021 6.41 -20.93 16.62
CA GLY A 1021 6.99 -21.20 15.33
C GLY A 1021 6.04 -21.84 14.34
N ASP A 1022 5.13 -22.68 14.85
CA ASP A 1022 4.11 -23.33 14.02
C ASP A 1022 3.14 -22.29 13.44
N GLU A 1023 2.84 -21.25 14.22
CA GLU A 1023 2.02 -20.08 13.89
C GLU A 1023 2.73 -19.10 12.95
N GLY A 1024 4.00 -19.36 12.63
CA GLY A 1024 4.82 -18.55 11.72
C GLY A 1024 5.18 -17.18 12.30
N PHE A 1025 5.46 -17.10 13.60
CA PHE A 1025 5.94 -15.86 14.22
C PHE A 1025 7.35 -15.51 13.71
N ASP A 1026 7.49 -14.33 13.08
CA ASP A 1026 8.73 -13.78 12.51
C ASP A 1026 8.93 -12.33 13.00
N ALA A 1027 10.08 -12.04 13.60
CA ALA A 1027 10.40 -10.73 14.16
C ALA A 1027 11.55 -10.02 13.42
N ARG A 1028 11.43 -8.70 13.29
CA ARG A 1028 12.40 -7.85 12.60
C ARG A 1028 12.74 -6.64 13.44
N SER A 1029 14.00 -6.22 13.37
CA SER A 1029 14.46 -5.01 14.06
C SER A 1029 13.72 -3.77 13.53
N ALA A 1030 13.03 -3.06 14.43
CA ALA A 1030 12.27 -1.85 14.12
C ALA A 1030 13.16 -0.71 13.59
N PRO A 1031 14.35 -0.42 14.17
CA PRO A 1031 15.28 0.55 13.59
C PRO A 1031 15.73 0.21 12.16
N ARG A 1032 15.95 -1.09 11.85
CA ARG A 1032 16.31 -1.52 10.49
C ARG A 1032 15.14 -1.37 9.53
N LEU A 1033 13.92 -1.69 9.97
CA LEU A 1033 12.70 -1.49 9.18
C LEU A 1033 12.51 -0.01 8.81
N LEU A 1034 12.66 0.90 9.78
CA LEU A 1034 12.59 2.34 9.54
C LEU A 1034 13.69 2.82 8.59
N ALA A 1035 14.92 2.33 8.76
CA ALA A 1035 16.04 2.65 7.87
C ALA A 1035 15.77 2.19 6.42
N ASN A 1036 15.09 1.06 6.22
CA ASN A 1036 14.69 0.58 4.91
C ASN A 1036 13.67 1.52 4.25
N PHE A 1037 12.63 1.97 4.97
CA PHE A 1037 11.67 2.95 4.44
C PHE A 1037 12.33 4.28 4.04
N MET A 1038 13.30 4.74 4.83
CA MET A 1038 14.06 5.96 4.54
C MET A 1038 15.09 5.78 3.41
N SER A 1039 15.64 4.59 3.23
CA SER A 1039 16.60 4.25 2.17
C SER A 1039 16.01 4.50 0.79
N VAL A 1040 14.76 4.09 0.55
CA VAL A 1040 14.04 4.31 -0.71
C VAL A 1040 13.91 5.80 -1.02
N GLN A 1041 13.44 6.58 -0.05
CA GLN A 1041 13.27 8.03 -0.19
C GLN A 1041 14.60 8.75 -0.43
N ASN A 1042 15.64 8.39 0.33
CA ASN A 1042 16.97 8.98 0.17
C ASN A 1042 17.63 8.63 -1.16
N THR A 1043 17.35 7.45 -1.72
CA THR A 1043 17.87 7.05 -3.03
C THR A 1043 17.25 7.85 -4.15
N TYR A 1044 15.94 8.05 -4.08
CA TYR A 1044 15.23 8.95 -4.96
C TYR A 1044 15.82 10.39 -4.88
N LEU A 1045 16.06 10.93 -3.68
CA LEU A 1045 16.73 12.23 -3.50
C LEU A 1045 18.17 12.24 -4.06
N SER A 1046 18.91 11.14 -3.95
CA SER A 1046 20.27 11.02 -4.50
C SER A 1046 20.31 11.04 -6.04
N THR A 1047 19.26 10.50 -6.67
CA THR A 1047 19.09 10.55 -8.13
C THR A 1047 18.94 12.01 -8.59
N PHE A 1048 18.26 12.83 -7.79
CA PHE A 1048 18.11 14.26 -8.07
C PHE A 1048 19.36 15.08 -7.83
N GLN A 1049 20.15 14.71 -6.82
CA GLN A 1049 21.47 15.32 -6.64
C GLN A 1049 22.35 15.07 -7.88
N SER A 1050 22.23 13.89 -8.50
CA SER A 1050 22.95 13.56 -9.75
C SER A 1050 22.50 14.42 -10.93
N LEU A 1051 21.19 14.71 -11.04
CA LEU A 1051 20.65 15.70 -11.97
C LEU A 1051 21.20 17.11 -11.73
N GLY A 1052 21.30 17.53 -10.47
CA GLY A 1052 21.93 18.79 -10.09
C GLY A 1052 23.41 18.85 -10.47
N ALA A 1053 24.14 17.74 -10.29
CA ALA A 1053 25.52 17.60 -10.75
C ALA A 1053 25.65 17.70 -12.28
N LEU A 1054 24.67 17.22 -13.04
CA LEU A 1054 24.64 17.40 -14.50
C LEU A 1054 24.38 18.86 -14.88
N GLY A 1055 23.44 19.54 -14.21
CA GLY A 1055 23.21 20.98 -14.37
C GLY A 1055 24.47 21.80 -14.10
N LEU A 1056 25.23 21.42 -13.07
CA LEU A 1056 26.54 21.97 -12.75
C LEU A 1056 27.58 21.70 -13.87
N LEU A 1057 27.60 20.49 -14.43
CA LEU A 1057 28.50 20.12 -15.51
C LEU A 1057 28.25 20.99 -16.75
N LEU A 1058 26.99 21.13 -17.15
CA LEU A 1058 26.55 22.07 -18.19
C LEU A 1058 26.95 23.50 -17.82
N GLY A 1059 26.83 23.87 -16.54
CA GLY A 1059 27.25 25.14 -16.03
C GLY A 1059 28.74 25.41 -16.20
N THR A 1060 29.57 24.41 -15.90
CA THR A 1060 31.02 24.48 -16.03
C THR A 1060 31.44 24.62 -17.49
N PHE A 1061 30.79 23.91 -18.42
CA PHE A 1061 31.04 24.09 -19.85
C PHE A 1061 30.61 25.46 -20.36
N GLY A 1062 29.45 25.95 -19.92
CA GLY A 1062 28.99 27.30 -20.25
C GLY A 1062 29.99 28.35 -19.79
N LEU A 1063 30.43 28.24 -18.53
CA LEU A 1063 31.48 29.09 -17.97
C LEU A 1063 32.78 28.99 -18.78
N ALA A 1064 33.27 27.79 -19.09
CA ALA A 1064 34.50 27.60 -19.86
C ALA A 1064 34.40 28.24 -21.26
N ALA A 1065 33.27 28.05 -21.96
CA ALA A 1065 33.03 28.66 -23.26
C ALA A 1065 33.04 30.20 -23.17
N VAL A 1066 32.40 30.75 -22.15
CA VAL A 1066 32.39 32.19 -21.87
C VAL A 1066 33.79 32.71 -21.57
N GLN A 1067 34.57 31.99 -20.76
CA GLN A 1067 35.93 32.38 -20.38
C GLN A 1067 36.88 32.37 -21.58
N ILE A 1068 36.89 31.29 -22.36
CA ILE A 1068 37.69 31.18 -23.59
C ILE A 1068 37.35 32.34 -24.52
N ARG A 1069 36.05 32.63 -24.69
CA ARG A 1069 35.61 33.73 -25.53
C ARG A 1069 35.98 35.11 -24.97
N ASN A 1070 35.88 35.32 -23.65
CA ASN A 1070 36.29 36.56 -22.98
C ASN A 1070 37.77 36.86 -23.24
N VAL A 1071 38.62 35.83 -23.14
CA VAL A 1071 40.05 35.94 -23.41
C VAL A 1071 40.32 36.27 -24.88
N LEU A 1072 39.58 35.64 -25.81
CA LEU A 1072 39.71 35.90 -27.25
C LEU A 1072 39.23 37.30 -27.66
N GLU A 1073 38.12 37.79 -27.09
CA GLU A 1073 37.59 39.13 -27.39
C GLU A 1073 38.46 40.25 -26.83
N ARG A 1074 39.17 39.98 -25.72
CA ARG A 1074 40.10 40.92 -25.08
C ARG A 1074 41.54 40.72 -25.56
N LYS A 1075 41.78 39.99 -26.65
CA LYS A 1075 43.13 39.68 -27.16
C LYS A 1075 43.97 40.95 -27.43
N ARG A 1076 43.37 42.00 -27.99
CA ARG A 1076 44.03 43.32 -28.20
C ARG A 1076 44.40 44.01 -26.89
N GLU A 1077 43.51 43.95 -25.90
CA GLU A 1077 43.68 44.58 -24.59
C GLU A 1077 44.73 43.86 -23.75
N LEU A 1078 44.67 42.53 -23.71
CA LEU A 1078 45.68 41.68 -23.07
C LEU A 1078 47.04 41.83 -23.77
N GLY A 1079 47.06 41.97 -25.09
CA GLY A 1079 48.25 42.29 -25.88
C GLY A 1079 48.85 43.67 -25.54
N LEU A 1080 48.01 44.69 -25.38
CA LEU A 1080 48.42 46.04 -24.96
C LEU A 1080 48.97 46.02 -23.52
N MET A 1081 48.30 45.36 -22.58
CA MET A 1081 48.81 45.23 -21.20
C MET A 1081 50.16 44.50 -21.17
N ARG A 1082 50.36 43.46 -22.00
CA ARG A 1082 51.68 42.83 -22.18
C ARG A 1082 52.72 43.80 -22.76
N ALA A 1083 52.35 44.63 -23.73
CA ALA A 1083 53.24 45.63 -24.32
C ALA A 1083 53.63 46.75 -23.34
N VAL A 1084 52.74 47.09 -22.41
CA VAL A 1084 52.96 48.10 -21.35
C VAL A 1084 53.77 47.53 -20.15
N GLY A 1085 54.04 46.23 -20.12
CA GLY A 1085 54.94 45.61 -19.13
C GLY A 1085 54.30 44.62 -18.15
N PHE A 1086 53.04 44.24 -18.34
CA PHE A 1086 52.42 43.18 -17.52
C PHE A 1086 52.97 41.80 -17.89
N GLY A 1087 53.56 41.11 -16.90
CA GLY A 1087 54.07 39.74 -17.07
C GLY A 1087 52.95 38.71 -17.30
N LYS A 1088 53.28 37.59 -17.98
CA LYS A 1088 52.34 36.50 -18.26
C LYS A 1088 51.64 35.97 -17.00
N GLY A 1089 52.38 35.87 -15.89
CA GLY A 1089 51.83 35.42 -14.59
C GLY A 1089 50.85 36.40 -13.96
N ARG A 1090 51.09 37.72 -14.06
CA ARG A 1090 50.14 38.74 -13.55
C ARG A 1090 48.83 38.74 -14.34
N LEU A 1091 48.90 38.59 -15.66
CA LEU A 1091 47.70 38.51 -16.51
C LEU A 1091 46.91 37.22 -16.26
N ALA A 1092 47.60 36.09 -16.10
CA ALA A 1092 46.94 34.85 -15.69
C ALA A 1092 46.28 35.01 -14.31
N GLY A 1093 46.96 35.60 -13.32
CA GLY A 1093 46.41 35.88 -12.00
C GLY A 1093 45.17 36.78 -12.03
N MET A 1094 45.16 37.82 -12.88
CA MET A 1094 44.00 38.70 -13.05
C MET A 1094 42.77 37.94 -13.57
N ILE A 1095 42.96 37.07 -14.58
CA ILE A 1095 41.86 36.24 -15.14
C ILE A 1095 41.38 35.20 -14.12
N LEU A 1096 42.29 34.61 -13.33
CA LEU A 1096 41.93 33.68 -12.27
C LEU A 1096 41.13 34.35 -11.16
N ILE A 1097 41.47 35.58 -10.77
CA ILE A 1097 40.71 36.36 -9.79
C ILE A 1097 39.34 36.76 -10.35
N GLU A 1098 39.26 37.18 -11.62
CA GLU A 1098 38.00 37.47 -12.30
C GLU A 1098 37.05 36.25 -12.28
N ASN A 1099 37.56 35.09 -12.69
CA ASN A 1099 36.78 33.85 -12.73
C ASN A 1099 36.47 33.31 -11.32
N GLY A 1100 37.39 33.48 -10.38
CA GLY A 1100 37.18 33.14 -8.97
C GLY A 1100 36.04 33.95 -8.36
N TRP A 1101 35.91 35.24 -8.68
CA TRP A 1101 34.77 36.07 -8.28
C TRP A 1101 33.46 35.61 -8.90
N LEU A 1102 33.44 35.27 -10.20
CA LEU A 1102 32.24 34.75 -10.86
C LEU A 1102 31.76 33.43 -10.22
N LEU A 1103 32.70 32.50 -10.01
CA LEU A 1103 32.43 31.20 -9.37
C LEU A 1103 31.98 31.36 -7.92
N GLY A 1104 32.72 32.14 -7.12
CA GLY A 1104 32.44 32.36 -5.70
C GLY A 1104 31.10 33.05 -5.48
N THR A 1105 30.81 34.10 -6.26
CA THR A 1105 29.51 34.81 -6.17
C THR A 1105 28.36 33.88 -6.58
N GLY A 1106 28.55 33.06 -7.62
CA GLY A 1106 27.55 32.06 -8.04
C GLY A 1106 27.24 31.06 -6.93
N LEU A 1107 28.28 30.46 -6.32
CA LEU A 1107 28.14 29.54 -5.20
C LEU A 1107 27.42 30.18 -4.01
N VAL A 1108 27.84 31.38 -3.60
CA VAL A 1108 27.24 32.08 -2.47
C VAL A 1108 25.76 32.40 -2.73
N VAL A 1109 25.43 32.92 -3.91
CA VAL A 1109 24.04 33.25 -4.28
C VAL A 1109 23.17 31.99 -4.32
N GLY A 1110 23.67 30.88 -4.86
CA GLY A 1110 22.94 29.61 -4.89
C GLY A 1110 22.71 29.01 -3.51
N ILE A 1111 23.75 28.96 -2.67
CA ILE A 1111 23.67 28.44 -1.29
C ILE A 1111 22.71 29.28 -0.45
N LEU A 1112 22.85 30.61 -0.47
CA LEU A 1112 21.97 31.49 0.30
C LEU A 1112 20.52 31.40 -0.17
N ALA A 1113 20.27 31.29 -1.47
CA ALA A 1113 18.93 31.11 -1.99
C ALA A 1113 18.32 29.77 -1.55
N ALA A 1114 19.12 28.69 -1.53
CA ALA A 1114 18.69 27.38 -1.07
C ALA A 1114 18.37 27.41 0.42
N LEU A 1115 19.26 27.96 1.24
CA LEU A 1115 19.05 28.11 2.68
C LEU A 1115 17.81 28.94 3.00
N CYS A 1116 17.56 30.04 2.29
CA CYS A 1116 16.33 30.82 2.45
C CYS A 1116 15.07 30.03 2.03
N GLY A 1117 15.15 29.28 0.94
CA GLY A 1117 14.05 28.44 0.46
C GLY A 1117 13.70 27.29 1.40
N THR A 1118 14.71 26.73 2.07
CA THR A 1118 14.57 25.57 2.95
C THR A 1118 14.53 25.94 4.44
N LEU A 1119 14.67 27.22 4.78
CA LEU A 1119 14.57 27.74 6.15
C LEU A 1119 13.30 27.29 6.90
N PRO A 1120 12.10 27.34 6.30
CA PRO A 1120 10.90 26.86 6.99
C PRO A 1120 10.97 25.36 7.31
N HIS A 1121 11.59 24.57 6.43
CA HIS A 1121 11.74 23.13 6.65
C HIS A 1121 12.66 22.82 7.85
N TYR A 1122 13.67 23.65 8.13
CA TYR A 1122 14.52 23.51 9.33
C TYR A 1122 13.85 24.00 10.61
N LEU A 1123 13.03 25.06 10.52
CA LEU A 1123 12.40 25.64 11.70
C LEU A 1123 11.21 24.80 12.20
N PHE A 1124 10.56 24.06 11.29
CA PHE A 1124 9.31 23.34 11.56
C PHE A 1124 9.39 21.82 11.29
N GLY A 1125 10.57 21.27 10.95
CA GLY A 1125 10.73 19.83 10.66
C GLY A 1125 12.11 19.28 11.04
N ASP A 1126 12.25 17.94 11.03
CA ASP A 1126 13.42 17.20 11.55
C ASP A 1126 14.61 17.09 10.57
N ALA A 1127 14.77 18.05 9.66
CA ALA A 1127 15.75 17.96 8.58
C ALA A 1127 17.19 18.18 9.07
N SER A 1128 18.11 17.27 8.70
CA SER A 1128 19.55 17.40 8.97
C SER A 1128 20.34 17.71 7.70
N VAL A 1129 21.17 18.75 7.75
CA VAL A 1129 22.00 19.16 6.60
C VAL A 1129 23.34 18.44 6.66
N PRO A 1130 23.75 17.72 5.58
CA PRO A 1130 25.08 17.14 5.53
C PRO A 1130 26.12 18.22 5.16
N TRP A 1131 26.39 19.14 6.10
CA TRP A 1131 27.28 20.29 5.91
C TRP A 1131 28.67 19.90 5.39
N VAL A 1132 29.20 18.77 5.87
CA VAL A 1132 30.52 18.25 5.45
C VAL A 1132 30.48 17.81 3.99
N ALA A 1133 29.48 17.03 3.57
CA ALA A 1133 29.35 16.56 2.20
C ALA A 1133 29.09 17.73 1.23
N LEU A 1134 28.20 18.66 1.60
CA LEU A 1134 27.93 19.87 0.83
C LEU A 1134 29.18 20.75 0.70
N GLY A 1135 29.91 20.95 1.81
CA GLY A 1135 31.17 21.67 1.80
C GLY A 1135 32.18 21.05 0.82
N GLY A 1136 32.31 19.72 0.84
CA GLY A 1136 33.13 18.98 -0.11
C GLY A 1136 32.72 19.19 -1.57
N ILE A 1137 31.43 19.10 -1.88
CA ILE A 1137 30.89 19.32 -3.24
C ILE A 1137 31.17 20.75 -3.70
N PHE A 1138 30.90 21.77 -2.88
CA PHE A 1138 31.14 23.16 -3.26
C PHE A 1138 32.63 23.49 -3.43
N ILE A 1139 33.51 22.90 -2.61
CA ILE A 1139 34.96 23.01 -2.78
C ILE A 1139 35.38 22.37 -4.11
N ALA A 1140 34.86 21.20 -4.44
CA ALA A 1140 35.14 20.52 -5.71
C ALA A 1140 34.67 21.36 -6.92
N ILE A 1141 33.46 21.95 -6.84
CA ILE A 1141 32.92 22.85 -7.86
C ILE A 1141 33.86 24.03 -8.10
N PHE A 1142 34.27 24.69 -7.02
CA PHE A 1142 35.17 25.83 -7.09
C PHE A 1142 36.51 25.41 -7.71
N ALA A 1143 37.08 24.29 -7.26
CA ALA A 1143 38.35 23.76 -7.77
C ALA A 1143 38.28 23.43 -9.27
N ILE A 1144 37.24 22.74 -9.73
CA ILE A 1144 37.06 22.39 -11.15
C ILE A 1144 36.92 23.66 -12.00
N GLY A 1145 36.15 24.66 -11.54
CA GLY A 1145 36.00 25.93 -12.23
C GLY A 1145 37.32 26.71 -12.35
N ILE A 1146 38.15 26.67 -11.31
CA ILE A 1146 39.50 27.25 -11.34
C ILE A 1146 40.42 26.47 -12.29
N VAL A 1147 40.36 25.14 -12.31
CA VAL A 1147 41.14 24.31 -13.25
C VAL A 1147 40.75 24.60 -14.70
N ALA A 1148 39.46 24.74 -15.00
CA ALA A 1148 38.98 25.15 -16.33
C ALA A 1148 39.52 26.56 -16.70
N SER A 1149 39.55 27.48 -15.74
CA SER A 1149 40.13 28.81 -15.91
C SER A 1149 41.64 28.76 -16.17
N LEU A 1150 42.36 27.86 -15.50
CA LEU A 1150 43.79 27.61 -15.73
C LEU A 1150 44.06 27.05 -17.13
N LEU A 1151 43.23 26.13 -17.61
CA LEU A 1151 43.30 25.61 -18.97
C LEU A 1151 43.05 26.73 -20.02
N ALA A 1152 42.05 27.57 -19.80
CA ALA A 1152 41.75 28.69 -20.68
C ALA A 1152 42.89 29.74 -20.69
N THR A 1153 43.48 30.05 -19.54
CA THR A 1153 44.63 30.97 -19.44
C THR A 1153 45.91 30.38 -20.03
N ARG A 1154 46.08 29.06 -20.06
CA ARG A 1154 47.20 28.41 -20.75
C ARG A 1154 47.20 28.70 -22.25
N ILE A 1155 46.04 28.75 -22.88
CA ILE A 1155 45.89 29.14 -24.29
C ILE A 1155 46.42 30.57 -24.52
N LEU A 1156 46.18 31.49 -23.58
CA LEU A 1156 46.70 32.86 -23.65
C LEU A 1156 48.24 32.93 -23.57
N SER A 1157 48.87 32.04 -22.80
CA SER A 1157 50.33 31.99 -22.66
C SER A 1157 51.06 31.62 -23.95
N GLN A 1158 50.36 30.92 -24.86
CA GLN A 1158 50.81 30.46 -26.17
C GLN A 1158 50.52 31.47 -27.30
N MET A 1159 49.75 32.54 -27.03
CA MET A 1159 49.43 33.55 -28.05
C MET A 1159 50.64 34.45 -28.37
N ASN A 1160 50.89 34.62 -29.67
CA ASN A 1160 51.92 35.51 -30.20
C ASN A 1160 51.51 36.98 -30.01
N LEU A 1161 52.42 37.81 -29.51
CA LEU A 1161 52.16 39.21 -29.14
C LEU A 1161 51.84 40.07 -30.38
N LEU A 1162 52.55 39.83 -31.49
CA LEU A 1162 52.36 40.54 -32.76
C LEU A 1162 50.98 40.27 -33.38
N ASP A 1163 50.53 39.01 -33.36
CA ASP A 1163 49.22 38.63 -33.88
C ASP A 1163 48.07 39.11 -32.98
N SER A 1164 48.36 39.44 -31.72
CA SER A 1164 47.38 39.97 -30.77
C SER A 1164 47.19 41.49 -30.89
N LEU A 1165 48.19 42.21 -31.39
CA LEU A 1165 48.12 43.65 -31.65
C LEU A 1165 47.59 43.98 -33.06
N LYS A 1166 47.74 43.06 -34.03
CA LYS A 1166 47.22 43.20 -35.41
C LYS A 1166 45.76 42.77 -35.58
N ALA A 1167 45.38 41.66 -34.93
CA ALA A 1167 44.00 41.16 -34.88
C ALA A 1167 43.13 42.11 -34.10
#